data_AF-A0A8H7L5W0-F1
#
_entry.id   AF-A0A8H7L5W0-F1
#
_cell.length_a   1.000
_cell.length_b   1.000
_cell.length_c   1.000
_cell.angle_alpha   90.00
_cell.angle_beta   90.00
_cell.angle_gamma   90.00
#
_symmetry.space_group_name_H-M   'P 1'
#
loop_
_entity.id
_entity.type
_entity.pdbx_description
1 polymer ?
#
loop_
_entity_poly.entity_id
_entity_poly.type
_entity_poly.pdbx_seq_one_letter_code
_entity_poly.pdbx_strand_id
1 'polypeptide(L)'
;MTDSFSTSIDPSTSFRGKYAQIILADHQKRLLQQMKNDGRMLPGLPPPYQRSQERSEGEAPVTVGIIGAGAAGLYASLIIDSLEDARVTYEIFDANPMKDRKGGGRLFTYKFPKGGENDYYDVGAMRFPDIPFMKPLFDLIRDNPDSPIAGVLDSQIIPYNLSKDEDISFFNGVIKTSKELNVKPPPLDPFDTNVGAKDTVSNMVSAAIGGLREPFEEETTTFEEAWNNLMQYDQHSTRTYIALVNPKYSDEIVNYMETFNTATNLFDQALSETVMDDLTFDWGENVPWKCIQGGAGKIADAMRSNMKKTVEYGKRVTSITPVVTAGSQDPTSVHVKIANEQEPRNYDHVISTMPFSCLRMVDTTNCGFDWNFQTAIRALHYDSSVKVAIRFSDRWWEDTSFVKEAHRGGVSSTDRPTRTVVYPSYGIDGTSGATMIASYTWAQDAMRLGSLMDTPSESLILERVIQDLADMHQVNPTILGKKVLDYNVHDWYADDASMGAFALFGPGQFRSLYPAVTQPVGGLLHFAGEATSVHHAWVVGAFNSAYRTVYEILYHEGFNDLIDVMQKKWPQPEEFNPVVTHTQIGIGQRMLRKIQRFASALSSLGVTWRNSSCHRDWTVFKSRPPGDKGKVAGLRALKIINFAVAVHLFVEYVGSVRGRSTAKMAGPSMEPTLANSGEWVVENRLSYNLFPNSIARGDLVTLRSPLDPYRIVCKRVLGLAGDVICVDPTGRLAPSTEHVIVPKGHVWISGDNAAMSRDSRMYGPVSVGLITGKLSARVWPPSKFTIFHDPTTYID
;
A
#
# COMPACT_ATOMS: atom_id res chain seq x y z
N MET A 1 -32.57 -5.87 -34.46
CA MET A 1 -32.19 -6.86 -33.43
C MET A 1 -30.74 -7.21 -33.75
N THR A 2 -29.69 -6.73 -33.08
CA THR A 2 -29.38 -6.79 -31.62
C THR A 2 -29.49 -8.24 -31.12
N ASP A 3 -28.51 -8.90 -30.50
CA ASP A 3 -27.13 -8.55 -30.06
C ASP A 3 -26.35 -9.87 -29.82
N SER A 4 -25.03 -9.98 -29.61
CA SER A 4 -23.86 -9.06 -29.64
C SER A 4 -22.55 -9.88 -29.64
N PHE A 5 -21.40 -9.35 -30.10
CA PHE A 5 -20.07 -9.91 -29.81
C PHE A 5 -19.02 -8.81 -29.57
N SER A 6 -18.74 -8.52 -28.29
CA SER A 6 -17.62 -7.70 -27.85
C SER A 6 -16.56 -8.59 -27.18
N THR A 7 -15.53 -8.99 -27.93
CA THR A 7 -14.33 -9.61 -27.37
C THR A 7 -13.27 -8.56 -27.05
N SER A 8 -13.26 -8.10 -25.80
CA SER A 8 -12.15 -7.34 -25.23
C SER A 8 -10.95 -8.29 -25.03
N ILE A 9 -10.05 -8.34 -26.01
CA ILE A 9 -8.80 -9.07 -25.88
C ILE A 9 -7.87 -8.25 -24.97
N ASP A 10 -7.57 -8.79 -23.79
CA ASP A 10 -6.55 -8.25 -22.88
C ASP A 10 -5.18 -8.19 -23.61
N PRO A 11 -4.52 -7.02 -23.68
CA PRO A 11 -3.20 -6.89 -24.27
C PRO A 11 -2.16 -7.87 -23.70
N SER A 12 -2.26 -8.26 -22.42
CA SER A 12 -1.27 -9.08 -21.69
C SER A 12 -1.11 -10.51 -22.25
N THR A 13 -2.20 -11.10 -22.75
CA THR A 13 -2.25 -12.51 -23.17
C THR A 13 -1.84 -12.70 -24.62
N SER A 14 -1.91 -11.65 -25.45
CA SER A 14 -1.53 -11.72 -26.86
C SER A 14 -0.01 -11.95 -27.03
N PHE A 15 0.38 -12.70 -28.07
CA PHE A 15 1.79 -12.84 -28.45
C PHE A 15 2.47 -11.47 -28.64
N ARG A 16 1.72 -10.46 -29.08
CA ARG A 16 2.16 -9.06 -29.21
C ARG A 16 2.45 -8.40 -27.86
N GLY A 17 1.66 -8.67 -26.82
CA GLY A 17 1.87 -8.16 -25.46
C GLY A 17 3.12 -8.74 -24.82
N LYS A 18 3.26 -10.07 -24.85
CA LYS A 18 4.47 -10.75 -24.36
C LYS A 18 5.72 -10.31 -25.13
N TYR A 19 5.65 -10.19 -26.47
CA TYR A 19 6.75 -9.70 -27.28
C TYR A 19 7.09 -8.22 -27.00
N ALA A 20 6.09 -7.36 -26.78
CA ALA A 20 6.30 -5.96 -26.40
C ALA A 20 6.93 -5.83 -25.01
N GLN A 21 6.51 -6.64 -24.03
CA GLN A 21 7.15 -6.69 -22.71
C GLN A 21 8.59 -7.19 -22.79
N ILE A 22 8.87 -8.24 -23.58
CA ILE A 22 10.24 -8.73 -23.81
C ILE A 22 11.11 -7.63 -24.45
N ILE A 23 10.61 -6.92 -25.46
CA ILE A 23 11.33 -5.79 -26.08
C ILE A 23 11.54 -4.64 -25.10
N LEU A 24 10.53 -4.28 -24.30
CA LEU A 24 10.66 -3.22 -23.29
C LEU A 24 11.66 -3.59 -22.20
N ALA A 25 11.62 -4.83 -21.70
CA ALA A 25 12.54 -5.33 -20.70
C ALA A 25 13.97 -5.43 -21.24
N ASP A 26 14.18 -5.95 -22.45
CA ASP A 26 15.50 -6.00 -23.10
C ASP A 26 16.00 -4.60 -23.44
N HIS A 27 15.13 -3.68 -23.88
CA HIS A 27 15.50 -2.28 -24.09
C HIS A 27 15.89 -1.57 -22.79
N GLN A 28 15.14 -1.77 -21.70
CA GLN A 28 15.50 -1.26 -20.37
C GLN A 28 16.80 -1.88 -19.86
N LYS A 29 17.01 -3.18 -20.05
CA LYS A 29 18.23 -3.89 -19.64
C LYS A 29 19.45 -3.39 -20.43
N ARG A 30 19.31 -3.17 -21.74
CA ARG A 30 20.34 -2.55 -22.60
C ARG A 30 20.58 -1.09 -22.24
N LEU A 31 19.55 -0.31 -21.93
CA LEU A 31 19.70 1.08 -21.45
C LEU A 31 20.44 1.11 -20.11
N LEU A 32 20.09 0.25 -19.15
CA LEU A 32 20.79 0.13 -17.87
C LEU A 32 22.25 -0.32 -18.07
N GLN A 33 22.51 -1.24 -19.01
CA GLN A 33 23.87 -1.67 -19.35
C GLN A 33 24.66 -0.56 -20.05
N GLN A 34 24.06 0.21 -20.96
CA GLN A 34 24.68 1.39 -21.57
C GLN A 34 24.93 2.49 -20.54
N MET A 35 24.00 2.75 -19.62
CA MET A 35 24.19 3.73 -18.54
C MET A 35 25.30 3.30 -17.57
N LYS A 36 25.47 1.99 -17.30
CA LYS A 36 26.63 1.44 -16.59
C LYS A 36 27.94 1.63 -17.38
N ASN A 37 27.95 1.29 -18.67
CA ASN A 37 29.14 1.34 -19.51
C ASN A 37 29.60 2.78 -19.85
N ASP A 38 28.66 3.70 -20.05
CA ASP A 38 28.92 5.11 -20.40
C ASP A 38 29.27 5.97 -19.17
N GLY A 39 29.28 5.39 -17.96
CA GLY A 39 29.43 6.13 -16.70
C GLY A 39 28.25 7.07 -16.40
N ARG A 40 27.14 6.95 -17.14
CA ARG A 40 25.93 7.78 -17.04
C ARG A 40 24.87 7.16 -16.12
N MET A 41 25.30 6.61 -14.98
CA MET A 41 24.36 6.59 -13.87
C MET A 41 23.95 8.04 -13.57
N LEU A 42 22.67 8.25 -13.25
CA LEU A 42 22.32 9.41 -12.43
C LEU A 42 23.25 9.36 -11.21
N PRO A 43 23.92 10.46 -10.82
CA PRO A 43 24.78 10.43 -9.65
C PRO A 43 23.96 9.84 -8.51
N GLY A 44 24.48 8.76 -7.90
CA GLY A 44 23.80 8.07 -6.80
C GLY A 44 23.35 9.11 -5.79
N LEU A 45 22.14 8.96 -5.23
CA LEU A 45 21.62 9.91 -4.25
C LEU A 45 22.73 10.13 -3.22
N PRO A 46 23.24 11.37 -3.04
CA PRO A 46 24.31 11.60 -2.06
C PRO A 46 23.85 11.05 -0.71
N PRO A 47 24.78 10.58 0.15
CA PRO A 47 24.42 9.98 1.42
C PRO A 47 23.48 10.91 2.20
N PRO A 48 22.57 10.36 3.04
CA PRO A 48 21.73 11.20 3.88
C PRO A 48 22.59 12.13 4.71
N TYR A 49 22.06 13.33 4.95
CA TYR A 49 22.69 14.26 5.87
C TYR A 49 22.65 13.69 7.29
N GLN A 50 23.70 13.92 8.09
CA GLN A 50 23.78 13.52 9.49
C GLN A 50 24.01 14.75 10.37
N ARG A 51 23.14 14.97 11.37
CA ARG A 51 23.14 16.18 12.21
C ARG A 51 24.36 16.29 13.14
N SER A 52 25.05 15.18 13.42
CA SER A 52 26.33 15.19 14.15
C SER A 52 27.42 16.07 13.52
N GLN A 53 27.29 16.46 12.24
CA GLN A 53 28.19 17.40 11.57
C GLN A 53 28.00 18.87 12.05
N GLU A 54 26.91 19.17 12.76
CA GLU A 54 26.57 20.50 13.28
C GLU A 54 26.41 20.55 14.81
N ARG A 55 26.22 19.42 15.48
CA ARG A 55 26.08 19.36 16.95
C ARG A 55 27.38 19.67 17.68
N SER A 56 27.27 20.37 18.82
CA SER A 56 28.40 20.70 19.69
C SER A 56 28.48 19.76 20.91
N GLU A 57 29.67 19.53 21.47
CA GLU A 57 29.79 18.88 22.78
C GLU A 57 29.04 19.70 23.86
N GLY A 58 28.12 19.06 24.58
CA GLY A 58 27.29 19.70 25.62
C GLY A 58 25.92 20.20 25.17
N GLU A 59 25.50 19.94 23.93
CA GLU A 59 24.15 20.25 23.45
C GLU A 59 23.07 19.38 24.10
N ALA A 60 21.81 19.85 24.09
CA ALA A 60 20.69 19.16 24.73
C ALA A 60 20.38 17.79 24.07
N PRO A 61 19.89 16.79 24.84
CA PRO A 61 19.50 15.49 24.31
C PRO A 61 18.47 15.58 23.20
N VAL A 62 18.61 14.72 22.18
CA VAL A 62 17.59 14.47 21.16
C VAL A 62 16.31 14.05 21.87
N THR A 63 15.25 14.84 21.74
CA THR A 63 13.96 14.53 22.37
C THR A 63 13.01 13.97 21.33
N VAL A 64 12.61 12.70 21.51
CA VAL A 64 11.69 11.97 20.62
C VAL A 64 10.27 11.98 21.17
N GLY A 65 9.29 12.46 20.40
CA GLY A 65 7.87 12.36 20.72
C GLY A 65 7.26 11.08 20.14
N ILE A 66 6.85 10.13 20.99
CA ILE A 66 6.23 8.86 20.57
C ILE A 66 4.72 8.96 20.71
N ILE A 67 4.01 8.95 19.57
CA ILE A 67 2.55 9.05 19.52
C ILE A 67 1.97 7.63 19.48
N GLY A 68 1.29 7.24 20.55
CA GLY A 68 0.66 5.93 20.75
C GLY A 68 1.51 4.98 21.61
N ALA A 69 0.86 4.32 22.56
CA ALA A 69 1.39 3.27 23.42
C ALA A 69 0.88 1.88 22.98
N GLY A 70 0.78 1.67 21.67
CA GLY A 70 0.65 0.36 21.06
C GLY A 70 1.96 -0.44 21.12
N ALA A 71 1.96 -1.65 20.56
CA ALA A 71 3.13 -2.53 20.53
C ALA A 71 4.39 -1.83 19.99
N ALA A 72 4.26 -1.09 18.88
CA ALA A 72 5.37 -0.34 18.28
C ALA A 72 5.94 0.76 19.20
N GLY A 73 5.08 1.58 19.83
CA GLY A 73 5.53 2.69 20.68
C GLY A 73 6.20 2.22 21.96
N LEU A 74 5.66 1.17 22.59
CA LEU A 74 6.25 0.53 23.76
C LEU A 74 7.60 -0.13 23.41
N TYR A 75 7.69 -0.81 22.26
CA TYR A 75 8.95 -1.44 21.81
C TYR A 75 10.02 -0.40 21.45
N ALA A 76 9.67 0.67 20.74
CA ALA A 76 10.58 1.78 20.45
C ALA A 76 11.12 2.42 21.75
N SER A 77 10.25 2.59 22.76
CA SER A 77 10.64 3.09 24.09
C SER A 77 11.66 2.18 24.77
N LEU A 78 11.47 0.85 24.73
CA LEU A 78 12.43 -0.12 25.29
C LEU A 78 13.76 -0.13 24.55
N ILE A 79 13.76 -0.01 23.21
CA ILE A 79 15.01 0.10 22.44
C ILE A 79 15.77 1.37 22.89
N ILE A 80 15.12 2.53 22.92
CA ILE A 80 15.75 3.79 23.33
C ILE A 80 16.27 3.70 24.78
N ASP A 81 15.49 3.13 25.70
CA ASP A 81 15.92 2.93 27.09
C ASP A 81 17.14 2.01 27.19
N SER A 82 17.23 0.98 26.35
CA SER A 82 18.34 0.03 26.33
C SER A 82 19.66 0.62 25.80
N LEU A 83 19.64 1.77 25.12
CA LEU A 83 20.87 2.46 24.69
C LEU A 83 21.67 2.99 25.89
N GLU A 84 21.00 3.24 27.02
CA GLU A 84 21.59 3.74 28.28
C GLU A 84 22.39 5.06 28.15
N ASP A 85 22.17 5.81 27.06
CA ASP A 85 22.91 7.01 26.72
C ASP A 85 22.08 8.29 26.92
N ALA A 86 22.71 9.34 27.47
CA ALA A 86 22.04 10.61 27.75
C ALA A 86 21.76 11.47 26.51
N ARG A 87 22.33 11.17 25.34
CA ARG A 87 22.12 11.91 24.09
C ARG A 87 20.72 11.75 23.49
N VAL A 88 19.96 10.73 23.89
CA VAL A 88 18.59 10.47 23.40
C VAL A 88 17.62 10.33 24.58
N THR A 89 16.47 10.98 24.49
CA THR A 89 15.38 10.85 25.45
C THR A 89 14.04 10.89 24.72
N TYR A 90 12.96 10.50 25.40
CA TYR A 90 11.62 10.49 24.79
C TYR A 90 10.51 10.88 25.76
N GLU A 91 9.40 11.31 25.17
CA GLU A 91 8.07 11.34 25.78
C GLU A 91 7.15 10.39 25.00
N ILE A 92 6.27 9.66 25.69
CA ILE A 92 5.30 8.75 25.06
C ILE A 92 3.90 9.01 25.59
N PHE A 93 2.94 9.12 24.69
CA PHE A 93 1.57 9.50 25.04
C PHE A 93 0.54 8.84 24.11
N ASP A 94 -0.61 8.46 24.68
CA ASP A 94 -1.67 7.70 23.99
C ASP A 94 -3.02 8.43 24.05
N ALA A 95 -3.80 8.31 22.98
CA ALA A 95 -5.12 8.92 22.89
C ALA A 95 -6.14 8.29 23.86
N ASN A 96 -6.03 6.99 24.13
CA ASN A 96 -6.91 6.27 25.03
C ASN A 96 -6.64 6.65 26.50
N PRO A 97 -7.67 6.77 27.34
CA PRO A 97 -7.50 6.77 28.79
C PRO A 97 -7.24 5.35 29.31
N MET A 98 -6.16 5.16 30.09
CA MET A 98 -5.72 3.85 30.63
C MET A 98 -6.82 3.03 31.33
N LYS A 99 -7.78 3.70 31.97
CA LYS A 99 -8.90 3.06 32.67
C LYS A 99 -9.79 2.19 31.75
N ASP A 100 -9.82 2.51 30.46
CA ASP A 100 -10.75 1.91 29.51
C ASP A 100 -10.10 0.78 28.66
N ARG A 101 -8.78 0.53 28.82
CA ARG A 101 -8.05 -0.55 28.11
C ARG A 101 -6.91 -1.13 28.96
N LYS A 102 -6.97 -2.43 29.31
CA LYS A 102 -5.84 -3.17 29.91
C LYS A 102 -4.98 -3.80 28.82
N GLY A 103 -3.67 -3.58 28.88
CA GLY A 103 -2.73 -3.82 27.79
C GLY A 103 -2.30 -2.52 27.11
N GLY A 104 -2.10 -2.57 25.78
CA GLY A 104 -1.84 -1.43 24.90
C GLY A 104 -2.93 -1.30 23.85
N GLY A 105 -2.63 -0.70 22.69
CA GLY A 105 -3.60 -0.49 21.58
C GLY A 105 -4.31 -1.78 21.10
N ARG A 106 -3.65 -2.57 20.24
CA ARG A 106 -4.18 -3.86 19.71
C ARG A 106 -3.68 -5.12 20.45
N LEU A 107 -2.80 -4.94 21.44
CA LEU A 107 -2.53 -5.93 22.50
C LEU A 107 -3.53 -5.68 23.63
N PHE A 108 -4.78 -6.12 23.44
CA PHE A 108 -5.90 -5.81 24.34
C PHE A 108 -6.60 -7.08 24.81
N THR A 109 -6.67 -7.25 26.14
CA THR A 109 -7.41 -8.32 26.81
C THR A 109 -8.65 -7.75 27.50
N TYR A 110 -9.83 -8.22 27.13
CA TYR A 110 -11.07 -7.93 27.85
C TYR A 110 -11.29 -8.97 28.95
N LYS A 111 -11.60 -8.51 30.17
CA LYS A 111 -11.90 -9.37 31.32
C LYS A 111 -13.33 -9.12 31.77
N PHE A 112 -14.13 -10.19 31.85
CA PHE A 112 -15.53 -10.06 32.21
C PHE A 112 -15.70 -9.53 33.64
N PRO A 113 -16.57 -8.53 33.87
CA PRO A 113 -16.86 -8.04 35.21
C PRO A 113 -17.38 -9.18 36.10
N LYS A 114 -16.76 -9.37 37.28
CA LYS A 114 -17.07 -10.46 38.24
C LYS A 114 -16.80 -11.88 37.69
N GLY A 115 -16.03 -12.01 36.61
CA GLY A 115 -15.55 -13.31 36.13
C GLY A 115 -14.44 -13.92 37.00
N GLY A 116 -14.20 -15.21 36.82
CA GLY A 116 -13.06 -15.95 37.36
C GLY A 116 -11.74 -15.65 36.64
N GLU A 117 -10.68 -16.40 36.96
CA GLU A 117 -9.33 -16.12 36.44
C GLU A 117 -9.23 -16.24 34.91
N ASN A 118 -9.94 -17.22 34.32
CA ASN A 118 -9.99 -17.45 32.88
C ASN A 118 -11.23 -16.85 32.20
N ASP A 119 -12.03 -16.02 32.89
CA ASP A 119 -13.14 -15.29 32.28
C ASP A 119 -12.63 -14.01 31.57
N TYR A 120 -11.79 -14.24 30.57
CA TYR A 120 -11.24 -13.22 29.69
C TYR A 120 -11.15 -13.73 28.25
N TYR A 121 -11.04 -12.81 27.31
CA TYR A 121 -10.57 -13.11 25.97
C TYR A 121 -9.65 -12.00 25.46
N ASP A 122 -8.78 -12.35 24.52
CA ASP A 122 -7.97 -11.38 23.82
C ASP A 122 -8.75 -10.82 22.63
N VAL A 123 -9.02 -9.51 22.69
CA VAL A 123 -9.80 -8.76 21.69
C VAL A 123 -8.99 -8.63 20.39
N GLY A 124 -7.68 -8.42 20.52
CA GLY A 124 -6.74 -8.30 19.40
C GLY A 124 -5.90 -9.56 19.23
N ALA A 125 -4.57 -9.41 19.26
CA ALA A 125 -3.63 -10.53 19.16
C ALA A 125 -3.80 -11.51 20.35
N MET A 126 -3.80 -12.81 20.07
CA MET A 126 -4.16 -13.86 21.04
C MET A 126 -3.33 -15.16 20.95
N ARG A 127 -2.58 -15.33 19.86
CA ARG A 127 -1.85 -16.55 19.50
C ARG A 127 -0.58 -16.18 18.75
N PHE A 128 0.49 -16.93 18.95
CA PHE A 128 1.83 -16.62 18.44
C PHE A 128 2.52 -17.91 17.98
N PRO A 129 2.82 -18.10 16.69
CA PRO A 129 3.57 -19.26 16.21
C PRO A 129 5.07 -19.10 16.52
N ASP A 130 5.71 -20.13 17.08
CA ASP A 130 7.16 -20.16 17.38
C ASP A 130 7.94 -20.49 16.09
N ILE A 131 7.96 -19.53 15.15
CA ILE A 131 8.56 -19.61 13.80
C ILE A 131 9.61 -18.50 13.61
N PRO A 132 10.53 -18.60 12.62
CA PRO A 132 11.57 -17.60 12.38
C PRO A 132 11.03 -16.16 12.27
N PHE A 133 9.94 -15.95 11.53
CA PHE A 133 9.30 -14.64 11.36
C PHE A 133 8.77 -14.03 12.66
N MET A 134 8.46 -14.82 13.69
CA MET A 134 8.00 -14.32 15.00
C MET A 134 9.14 -14.16 16.02
N LYS A 135 10.39 -14.44 15.63
CA LYS A 135 11.55 -14.37 16.53
C LYS A 135 11.66 -13.04 17.31
N PRO A 136 11.41 -11.83 16.76
CA PRO A 136 11.47 -10.60 17.53
C PRO A 136 10.49 -10.52 18.72
N LEU A 137 9.36 -11.25 18.68
CA LEU A 137 8.47 -11.40 19.84
C LEU A 137 9.07 -12.33 20.89
N PHE A 138 9.58 -13.48 20.49
CA PHE A 138 10.14 -14.45 21.43
C PHE A 138 11.46 -13.96 22.03
N ASP A 139 12.29 -13.25 21.28
CA ASP A 139 13.45 -12.50 21.79
C ASP A 139 13.03 -11.50 22.85
N LEU A 140 11.97 -10.72 22.61
CA LEU A 140 11.44 -9.76 23.59
C LEU A 140 11.03 -10.45 24.91
N ILE A 141 10.29 -11.57 24.87
CA ILE A 141 9.66 -12.14 26.08
C ILE A 141 10.41 -13.32 26.72
N ARG A 142 11.36 -13.95 26.01
CA ARG A 142 11.94 -15.26 26.39
C ARG A 142 13.43 -15.42 26.01
N ASP A 143 13.77 -15.23 24.73
CA ASP A 143 14.99 -15.79 24.13
C ASP A 143 16.21 -14.87 24.16
N ASN A 144 16.02 -13.54 24.22
CA ASN A 144 17.12 -12.59 24.23
C ASN A 144 17.42 -12.11 25.68
N PRO A 145 18.58 -12.48 26.27
CA PRO A 145 18.91 -12.07 27.65
C PRO A 145 19.18 -10.56 27.80
N ASP A 146 19.42 -9.82 26.70
CA ASP A 146 19.52 -8.36 26.73
C ASP A 146 18.14 -7.66 26.70
N SER A 147 17.04 -8.40 26.49
CA SER A 147 15.68 -7.86 26.57
C SER A 147 15.29 -7.56 28.02
N PRO A 148 14.77 -6.35 28.33
CA PRO A 148 14.38 -5.97 29.68
C PRO A 148 13.13 -6.71 30.20
N ILE A 149 12.44 -7.52 29.37
CA ILE A 149 11.29 -8.33 29.80
C ILE A 149 11.44 -9.83 29.50
N ALA A 150 12.62 -10.30 29.10
CA ALA A 150 12.88 -11.73 28.98
C ALA A 150 12.66 -12.43 30.34
N GLY A 151 11.95 -13.56 30.32
CA GLY A 151 11.63 -14.33 31.53
C GLY A 151 10.48 -13.79 32.37
N VAL A 152 10.05 -12.54 32.18
CA VAL A 152 8.96 -11.90 32.97
C VAL A 152 7.62 -12.62 32.79
N LEU A 153 7.43 -13.27 31.63
CA LEU A 153 6.19 -13.95 31.25
C LEU A 153 6.32 -15.48 31.17
N ASP A 154 7.46 -16.08 31.54
CA ASP A 154 7.72 -17.51 31.35
C ASP A 154 6.64 -18.41 31.95
N SER A 155 6.22 -18.10 33.19
CA SER A 155 5.16 -18.86 33.88
C SER A 155 3.76 -18.68 33.26
N GLN A 156 3.61 -17.77 32.31
CA GLN A 156 2.36 -17.47 31.60
C GLN A 156 2.41 -17.84 30.12
N ILE A 157 3.57 -18.13 29.52
CA ILE A 157 3.66 -18.60 28.13
C ILE A 157 3.22 -20.08 28.11
N ILE A 158 2.03 -20.33 27.58
CA ILE A 158 1.41 -21.66 27.51
C ILE A 158 1.21 -22.09 26.04
N PRO A 159 1.07 -23.40 25.76
CA PRO A 159 0.68 -23.87 24.43
C PRO A 159 -0.69 -23.28 24.00
N TYR A 160 -0.77 -22.85 22.75
CA TYR A 160 -2.03 -22.57 22.08
C TYR A 160 -2.36 -23.75 21.16
N ASN A 161 -3.46 -24.43 21.42
CA ASN A 161 -3.93 -25.55 20.61
C ASN A 161 -4.68 -24.98 19.39
N LEU A 162 -4.01 -24.82 18.25
CA LEU A 162 -4.62 -24.29 17.03
C LEU A 162 -5.60 -25.26 16.35
N SER A 163 -5.26 -26.56 16.35
CA SER A 163 -6.05 -27.60 15.69
C SER A 163 -6.17 -28.83 16.60
N LYS A 164 -7.33 -29.49 16.54
CA LYS A 164 -7.69 -30.74 17.22
C LYS A 164 -8.43 -31.68 16.28
N ASP A 165 -8.36 -32.99 16.56
CA ASP A 165 -9.08 -34.04 15.82
C ASP A 165 -10.61 -33.86 15.93
N GLU A 166 -11.04 -33.30 17.06
CA GLU A 166 -12.43 -33.03 17.43
C GLU A 166 -13.00 -31.77 16.78
N ASP A 167 -12.16 -30.88 16.22
CA ASP A 167 -12.60 -29.59 15.68
C ASP A 167 -13.63 -29.75 14.56
N ILE A 168 -14.70 -28.97 14.65
CA ILE A 168 -15.90 -29.10 13.81
C ILE A 168 -15.80 -28.15 12.61
N SER A 169 -16.02 -28.70 11.42
CA SER A 169 -16.34 -27.94 10.21
C SER A 169 -17.83 -28.14 9.88
N PHE A 170 -18.60 -27.06 9.78
CA PHE A 170 -20.03 -27.10 9.44
C PHE A 170 -20.33 -26.24 8.21
N PHE A 171 -20.41 -26.88 7.05
CA PHE A 171 -20.57 -26.21 5.75
C PHE A 171 -21.63 -26.93 4.93
N ASN A 172 -22.42 -26.18 4.15
CA ASN A 172 -23.50 -26.69 3.30
C ASN A 172 -24.51 -27.59 4.04
N GLY A 173 -24.70 -27.35 5.34
CA GLY A 173 -25.55 -28.19 6.20
C GLY A 173 -24.95 -29.54 6.62
N VAL A 174 -23.69 -29.82 6.26
CA VAL A 174 -22.95 -31.04 6.60
C VAL A 174 -21.91 -30.76 7.69
N ILE A 175 -21.92 -31.57 8.74
CA ILE A 175 -20.97 -31.51 9.86
C ILE A 175 -19.89 -32.57 9.67
N LYS A 176 -18.62 -32.19 9.82
CA LYS A 176 -17.44 -33.08 9.85
C LYS A 176 -16.50 -32.65 10.96
N THR A 177 -15.79 -33.60 11.59
CA THR A 177 -14.63 -33.27 12.43
C THR A 177 -13.33 -33.29 11.62
N SER A 178 -12.29 -32.58 12.07
CA SER A 178 -10.95 -32.63 11.48
C SER A 178 -10.42 -34.05 11.31
N LYS A 179 -10.72 -34.95 12.26
CA LYS A 179 -10.40 -36.39 12.15
C LYS A 179 -11.08 -37.10 10.97
N GLU A 180 -12.31 -36.71 10.62
CA GLU A 180 -13.00 -37.23 9.44
C GLU A 180 -12.47 -36.61 8.12
N LEU A 181 -11.94 -35.40 8.18
CA LEU A 181 -11.34 -34.69 7.04
C LEU A 181 -9.90 -35.16 6.75
N ASN A 182 -9.14 -35.51 7.79
CA ASN A 182 -7.71 -35.87 7.72
C ASN A 182 -7.46 -37.39 7.50
N VAL A 183 -8.48 -38.13 7.07
CA VAL A 183 -8.33 -39.53 6.65
C VAL A 183 -7.48 -39.66 5.38
N LYS A 184 -6.95 -40.87 5.09
CA LYS A 184 -6.10 -41.13 3.91
C LYS A 184 -6.75 -42.18 2.98
N PRO A 185 -7.05 -41.86 1.71
CA PRO A 185 -6.99 -40.53 1.10
C PRO A 185 -8.06 -39.57 1.67
N PRO A 186 -7.82 -38.25 1.67
CA PRO A 186 -8.78 -37.28 2.18
C PRO A 186 -10.02 -37.18 1.26
N PRO A 187 -11.20 -36.85 1.80
CA PRO A 187 -12.39 -36.57 1.00
C PRO A 187 -12.20 -35.26 0.22
N LEU A 188 -12.47 -35.28 -1.09
CA LEU A 188 -12.31 -34.12 -1.97
C LEU A 188 -13.48 -33.12 -1.87
N ASP A 189 -14.69 -33.63 -1.60
CA ASP A 189 -15.91 -32.84 -1.38
C ASP A 189 -16.64 -33.36 -0.11
N PRO A 190 -16.09 -33.12 1.09
CA PRO A 190 -16.63 -33.66 2.35
C PRO A 190 -17.96 -33.05 2.79
N PHE A 191 -18.44 -32.01 2.11
CA PHE A 191 -19.63 -31.23 2.44
C PHE A 191 -20.69 -31.26 1.30
N ASP A 192 -20.62 -32.21 0.37
CA ASP A 192 -21.57 -32.42 -0.72
C ASP A 192 -21.85 -31.16 -1.57
N THR A 193 -20.82 -30.33 -1.79
CA THR A 193 -20.93 -29.03 -2.48
C THR A 193 -21.10 -29.16 -4.00
N ASN A 194 -20.73 -30.32 -4.56
CA ASN A 194 -20.77 -30.65 -5.99
C ASN A 194 -19.94 -29.72 -6.90
N VAL A 195 -19.00 -28.93 -6.35
CA VAL A 195 -18.13 -28.04 -7.14
C VAL A 195 -17.10 -28.79 -8.00
N GLY A 196 -16.88 -30.08 -7.73
CA GLY A 196 -15.99 -30.93 -8.51
C GLY A 196 -14.51 -30.74 -8.23
N ALA A 197 -14.14 -30.35 -7.00
CA ALA A 197 -12.77 -30.21 -6.51
C ALA A 197 -11.90 -31.44 -6.84
N LYS A 198 -10.61 -31.20 -7.10
CA LYS A 198 -9.66 -32.23 -7.58
C LYS A 198 -8.62 -32.64 -6.54
N ASP A 199 -8.46 -31.84 -5.49
CA ASP A 199 -7.55 -32.06 -4.37
C ASP A 199 -8.13 -31.36 -3.12
N THR A 200 -7.46 -31.44 -1.98
CA THR A 200 -7.82 -30.66 -0.78
C THR A 200 -7.64 -29.16 -1.03
N VAL A 201 -8.32 -28.31 -0.27
CA VAL A 201 -8.21 -26.85 -0.42
C VAL A 201 -6.79 -26.35 -0.15
N SER A 202 -6.14 -26.82 0.92
CA SER A 202 -4.73 -26.55 1.21
C SER A 202 -3.85 -26.92 0.01
N ASN A 203 -3.92 -28.16 -0.50
CA ASN A 203 -3.14 -28.57 -1.68
C ASN A 203 -3.40 -27.70 -2.91
N MET A 204 -4.65 -27.28 -3.16
CA MET A 204 -4.98 -26.40 -4.28
C MET A 204 -4.45 -24.97 -4.09
N VAL A 205 -4.43 -24.45 -2.85
CA VAL A 205 -3.87 -23.13 -2.53
C VAL A 205 -2.35 -23.17 -2.63
N SER A 206 -1.67 -24.13 -2.01
CA SER A 206 -0.22 -24.33 -2.16
C SER A 206 0.17 -24.53 -3.63
N ALA A 207 -0.60 -25.30 -4.41
CA ALA A 207 -0.37 -25.43 -5.85
C ALA A 207 -0.65 -24.15 -6.67
N ALA A 208 -1.45 -23.22 -6.15
CA ALA A 208 -1.72 -21.92 -6.77
C ALA A 208 -0.62 -20.89 -6.50
N ILE A 209 -0.14 -20.79 -5.26
CA ILE A 209 0.80 -19.73 -4.82
C ILE A 209 2.23 -20.22 -4.53
N GLY A 210 2.48 -21.53 -4.47
CA GLY A 210 3.73 -22.16 -4.00
C GLY A 210 5.01 -21.56 -4.57
N GLY A 211 5.11 -21.39 -5.90
CA GLY A 211 6.28 -20.78 -6.54
C GLY A 211 6.57 -19.30 -6.20
N LEU A 212 5.73 -18.65 -5.39
CA LEU A 212 5.97 -17.34 -4.78
C LEU A 212 6.21 -17.42 -3.27
N ARG A 213 5.80 -18.53 -2.63
CA ARG A 213 5.87 -18.82 -1.19
C ARG A 213 7.16 -19.57 -0.85
N GLU A 214 7.46 -20.66 -1.56
CA GLU A 214 8.64 -21.51 -1.42
C GLU A 214 9.97 -20.72 -1.29
N PRO A 215 10.22 -19.63 -2.05
CA PRO A 215 11.49 -18.88 -1.93
C PRO A 215 11.73 -18.20 -0.57
N PHE A 216 10.72 -18.07 0.31
CA PHE A 216 10.89 -17.56 1.67
C PHE A 216 11.39 -18.62 2.67
N GLU A 217 11.33 -19.89 2.31
CA GLU A 217 11.74 -21.03 3.16
C GLU A 217 13.08 -21.65 2.71
N GLU A 218 13.54 -21.32 1.49
CA GLU A 218 14.81 -21.78 0.95
C GLU A 218 16.01 -21.11 1.66
N GLU A 219 16.86 -21.91 2.33
CA GLU A 219 18.12 -21.42 2.95
C GLU A 219 19.06 -20.68 1.97
N THR A 220 18.92 -20.93 0.67
CA THR A 220 19.72 -20.31 -0.39
C THR A 220 19.21 -18.96 -0.88
N THR A 221 18.00 -18.55 -0.49
CA THR A 221 17.31 -17.37 -1.01
C THR A 221 17.13 -16.35 0.12
N THR A 222 17.57 -15.11 -0.09
CA THR A 222 17.38 -14.07 0.95
C THR A 222 15.94 -13.57 0.98
N PHE A 223 15.49 -13.09 2.15
CA PHE A 223 14.17 -12.46 2.29
C PHE A 223 13.93 -11.36 1.24
N GLU A 224 14.95 -10.54 0.95
CA GLU A 224 14.88 -9.50 -0.08
C GLU A 224 14.68 -10.07 -1.50
N GLU A 225 15.31 -11.19 -1.84
CA GLU A 225 15.13 -11.85 -3.15
C GLU A 225 13.73 -12.47 -3.28
N ALA A 226 13.26 -13.16 -2.23
CA ALA A 226 11.91 -13.72 -2.17
C ALA A 226 10.83 -12.62 -2.24
N TRP A 227 10.99 -11.55 -1.46
CA TRP A 227 10.10 -10.38 -1.48
C TRP A 227 10.12 -9.68 -2.84
N ASN A 228 11.29 -9.47 -3.45
CA ASN A 228 11.37 -8.87 -4.78
C ASN A 228 10.76 -9.78 -5.87
N ASN A 229 10.77 -11.10 -5.71
CA ASN A 229 10.05 -12.03 -6.58
C ASN A 229 8.53 -11.85 -6.44
N LEU A 230 8.00 -11.86 -5.20
CA LEU A 230 6.58 -11.65 -4.91
C LEU A 230 6.08 -10.29 -5.43
N MET A 231 6.87 -9.22 -5.26
CA MET A 231 6.54 -7.87 -5.72
C MET A 231 6.44 -7.70 -7.24
N GLN A 232 6.84 -8.69 -8.06
CA GLN A 232 6.55 -8.69 -9.50
C GLN A 232 5.05 -8.91 -9.79
N TYR A 233 4.32 -9.53 -8.86
CA TYR A 233 2.92 -9.93 -9.02
C TYR A 233 1.96 -9.16 -8.10
N ASP A 234 2.46 -8.28 -7.24
CA ASP A 234 1.67 -7.50 -6.27
C ASP A 234 0.46 -6.75 -6.88
N GLN A 235 0.52 -6.36 -8.16
CA GLN A 235 -0.63 -5.75 -8.84
C GLN A 235 -1.87 -6.67 -9.00
N HIS A 236 -1.75 -7.95 -8.67
CA HIS A 236 -2.82 -8.93 -8.71
C HIS A 236 -3.38 -9.18 -7.31
N SER A 237 -4.70 -9.35 -7.23
CA SER A 237 -5.31 -10.11 -6.14
C SER A 237 -5.04 -11.61 -6.31
N THR A 238 -5.18 -12.40 -5.24
CA THR A 238 -5.08 -13.86 -5.31
C THR A 238 -5.99 -14.45 -6.39
N ARG A 239 -7.25 -14.00 -6.46
CA ARG A 239 -8.23 -14.40 -7.47
C ARG A 239 -7.77 -14.06 -8.89
N THR A 240 -7.29 -12.83 -9.12
CA THR A 240 -6.84 -12.42 -10.47
C THR A 240 -5.51 -13.06 -10.88
N TYR A 241 -4.64 -13.39 -9.92
CA TYR A 241 -3.42 -14.16 -10.19
C TYR A 241 -3.75 -15.58 -10.63
N ILE A 242 -4.64 -16.27 -9.91
CA ILE A 242 -5.14 -17.60 -10.30
C ILE A 242 -5.83 -17.52 -11.67
N ALA A 243 -6.72 -16.54 -11.90
CA ALA A 243 -7.47 -16.46 -13.16
C ALA A 243 -6.61 -16.10 -14.40
N LEU A 244 -5.57 -15.26 -14.26
CA LEU A 244 -4.86 -14.67 -15.40
C LEU A 244 -3.39 -15.08 -15.54
N VAL A 245 -2.71 -15.42 -14.44
CA VAL A 245 -1.27 -15.71 -14.41
C VAL A 245 -1.01 -17.20 -14.23
N ASN A 246 -1.73 -17.86 -13.31
CA ASN A 246 -1.64 -19.30 -13.02
C ASN A 246 -3.01 -20.02 -13.17
N PRO A 247 -3.64 -20.02 -14.37
CA PRO A 247 -4.99 -20.56 -14.60
C PRO A 247 -5.04 -22.09 -14.50
N LYS A 248 -5.15 -22.57 -13.27
CA LYS A 248 -5.34 -23.98 -12.90
C LYS A 248 -6.79 -24.33 -12.52
N TYR A 249 -7.57 -23.34 -12.07
CA TYR A 249 -8.86 -23.51 -11.43
C TYR A 249 -9.93 -22.60 -12.05
N SER A 250 -11.19 -23.03 -12.07
CA SER A 250 -12.32 -22.19 -12.49
C SER A 250 -12.79 -21.29 -11.35
N ASP A 251 -13.58 -20.26 -11.65
CA ASP A 251 -14.08 -19.31 -10.64
C ASP A 251 -14.87 -20.01 -9.51
N GLU A 252 -15.60 -21.08 -9.81
CA GLU A 252 -16.30 -21.89 -8.80
C GLU A 252 -15.34 -22.59 -7.84
N ILE A 253 -14.22 -23.13 -8.36
CA ILE A 253 -13.18 -23.73 -7.52
C ILE A 253 -12.43 -22.67 -6.73
N VAL A 254 -12.19 -21.47 -7.28
CA VAL A 254 -11.55 -20.38 -6.53
C VAL A 254 -12.47 -19.84 -5.42
N ASN A 255 -13.79 -19.80 -5.63
CA ASN A 255 -14.77 -19.49 -4.58
C ASN A 255 -14.79 -20.56 -3.47
N TYR A 256 -14.71 -21.84 -3.85
CA TYR A 256 -14.56 -22.94 -2.90
C TYR A 256 -13.27 -22.81 -2.10
N MET A 257 -12.14 -22.57 -2.76
CA MET A 257 -10.84 -22.34 -2.10
C MET A 257 -10.90 -21.18 -1.11
N GLU A 258 -11.45 -20.02 -1.49
CA GLU A 258 -11.59 -18.87 -0.57
C GLU A 258 -12.42 -19.26 0.68
N THR A 259 -13.57 -19.90 0.47
CA THR A 259 -14.54 -20.26 1.54
C THR A 259 -13.92 -21.10 2.66
N PHE A 260 -13.02 -22.02 2.30
CA PHE A 260 -12.39 -22.96 3.23
C PHE A 260 -10.99 -22.53 3.67
N ASN A 261 -10.35 -21.55 3.01
CA ASN A 261 -9.02 -21.05 3.36
C ASN A 261 -9.06 -19.76 4.18
N THR A 262 -10.04 -18.88 3.96
CA THR A 262 -10.03 -17.52 4.51
C THR A 262 -11.43 -16.89 4.63
N ALA A 263 -11.52 -15.62 5.00
CA ALA A 263 -12.77 -14.88 5.12
C ALA A 263 -13.29 -14.34 3.78
N THR A 264 -14.57 -13.99 3.73
CA THR A 264 -15.26 -13.73 2.45
C THR A 264 -14.76 -12.47 1.74
N ASN A 265 -14.39 -12.64 0.47
CA ASN A 265 -13.72 -11.72 -0.45
C ASN A 265 -12.23 -11.42 -0.14
N LEU A 266 -11.55 -12.17 0.73
CA LEU A 266 -10.12 -11.93 0.97
C LEU A 266 -9.21 -12.37 -0.20
N PHE A 267 -9.66 -13.27 -1.10
CA PHE A 267 -8.90 -13.53 -2.34
C PHE A 267 -8.98 -12.37 -3.35
N ASP A 268 -9.81 -11.34 -3.10
CA ASP A 268 -9.81 -10.10 -3.90
C ASP A 268 -8.84 -9.02 -3.36
N GLN A 269 -8.21 -9.26 -2.22
CA GLN A 269 -7.09 -8.45 -1.71
C GLN A 269 -5.75 -8.94 -2.29
N ALA A 270 -4.65 -8.27 -2.00
CA ALA A 270 -3.38 -8.50 -2.69
C ALA A 270 -2.88 -9.96 -2.55
N LEU A 271 -2.35 -10.50 -3.64
CA LEU A 271 -1.71 -11.82 -3.66
C LEU A 271 -0.57 -11.93 -2.63
N SER A 272 0.16 -10.83 -2.44
CA SER A 272 1.24 -10.68 -1.47
C SER A 272 0.77 -10.94 -0.04
N GLU A 273 -0.39 -10.42 0.36
CA GLU A 273 -0.97 -10.69 1.68
C GLU A 273 -1.32 -12.17 1.85
N THR A 274 -1.91 -12.82 0.84
CA THR A 274 -2.21 -14.26 0.93
C THR A 274 -0.94 -15.11 1.06
N VAL A 275 0.16 -14.74 0.40
CA VAL A 275 1.46 -15.44 0.57
C VAL A 275 2.03 -15.24 1.98
N MET A 276 1.99 -14.02 2.53
CA MET A 276 2.52 -13.73 3.87
C MET A 276 1.66 -14.32 5.00
N ASP A 277 0.35 -14.38 4.82
CA ASP A 277 -0.59 -15.02 5.76
C ASP A 277 -0.39 -16.54 5.78
N ASP A 278 -0.28 -17.17 4.60
CA ASP A 278 0.00 -18.60 4.45
C ASP A 278 1.34 -19.01 5.07
N LEU A 279 2.42 -18.25 4.84
CA LEU A 279 3.71 -18.44 5.51
C LEU A 279 3.59 -18.34 7.05
N THR A 280 2.68 -17.51 7.57
CA THR A 280 2.57 -17.33 9.03
C THR A 280 1.68 -18.39 9.69
N PHE A 281 0.66 -18.90 8.98
CA PHE A 281 -0.24 -19.94 9.49
C PHE A 281 0.24 -21.36 9.24
N ASP A 282 0.90 -21.62 8.11
CA ASP A 282 1.34 -22.95 7.66
C ASP A 282 2.82 -22.96 7.26
N TRP A 283 3.70 -22.46 8.14
CA TRP A 283 5.18 -22.50 7.98
C TRP A 283 5.75 -23.93 7.86
N GLY A 284 5.00 -24.94 8.28
CA GLY A 284 5.41 -26.34 8.20
C GLY A 284 4.77 -27.26 9.24
N GLU A 285 5.09 -28.55 9.17
CA GLU A 285 4.49 -29.54 10.06
C GLU A 285 4.85 -29.31 11.54
N ASN A 286 3.82 -29.30 12.40
CA ASN A 286 3.94 -29.26 13.87
C ASN A 286 4.52 -27.96 14.49
N VAL A 287 4.30 -26.80 13.86
CA VAL A 287 4.64 -25.48 14.46
C VAL A 287 4.12 -25.35 15.90
N PRO A 288 4.97 -25.04 16.90
CA PRO A 288 4.52 -24.81 18.27
C PRO A 288 3.81 -23.46 18.39
N TRP A 289 2.49 -23.46 18.54
CA TRP A 289 1.74 -22.24 18.83
C TRP A 289 1.71 -21.94 20.34
N LYS A 290 1.78 -20.66 20.70
CA LYS A 290 1.78 -20.15 22.08
C LYS A 290 0.69 -19.11 22.30
N CYS A 291 0.23 -18.97 23.53
CA CYS A 291 -0.54 -17.82 24.01
C CYS A 291 -0.14 -17.45 25.45
N ILE A 292 -0.69 -16.35 25.98
CA ILE A 292 -0.34 -15.84 27.30
C ILE A 292 -1.49 -16.07 28.29
N GLN A 293 -1.25 -16.90 29.31
CA GLN A 293 -2.18 -17.14 30.41
C GLN A 293 -2.53 -15.84 31.12
N GLY A 294 -3.81 -15.49 31.13
CA GLY A 294 -4.36 -14.25 31.66
C GLY A 294 -4.38 -13.08 30.67
N GLY A 295 -4.07 -13.32 29.38
CA GLY A 295 -4.25 -12.43 28.24
C GLY A 295 -2.96 -11.87 27.63
N ALA A 296 -2.91 -11.77 26.31
CA ALA A 296 -1.82 -11.17 25.53
C ALA A 296 -1.54 -9.69 25.84
N GLY A 297 -2.53 -8.96 26.39
CA GLY A 297 -2.33 -7.60 26.91
C GLY A 297 -1.21 -7.51 27.96
N LYS A 298 -0.90 -8.62 28.66
CA LYS A 298 0.26 -8.72 29.57
C LYS A 298 1.60 -8.43 28.91
N ILE A 299 1.76 -8.64 27.60
CA ILE A 299 2.98 -8.30 26.86
C ILE A 299 3.19 -6.77 26.88
N ALA A 300 2.12 -6.01 26.60
CA ALA A 300 2.15 -4.55 26.67
C ALA A 300 2.29 -4.04 28.12
N ASP A 301 1.64 -4.70 29.09
CA ASP A 301 1.80 -4.38 30.51
C ASP A 301 3.26 -4.61 30.98
N ALA A 302 3.90 -5.69 30.56
CA ALA A 302 5.29 -6.02 30.89
C ALA A 302 6.27 -5.01 30.27
N MET A 303 6.13 -4.67 28.98
CA MET A 303 6.94 -3.63 28.35
C MET A 303 6.83 -2.30 29.10
N ARG A 304 5.60 -1.85 29.36
CA ARG A 304 5.34 -0.57 30.04
C ARG A 304 5.89 -0.51 31.46
N SER A 305 5.88 -1.62 32.20
CA SER A 305 6.45 -1.69 33.56
C SER A 305 7.98 -1.65 33.61
N ASN A 306 8.67 -1.85 32.48
CA ASN A 306 10.14 -1.87 32.40
C ASN A 306 10.72 -0.71 31.57
N MET A 307 9.88 0.23 31.12
CA MET A 307 10.31 1.50 30.52
C MET A 307 10.76 2.50 31.59
N LYS A 308 11.74 3.37 31.26
CA LYS A 308 12.23 4.44 32.15
C LYS A 308 11.30 5.66 32.17
N LYS A 309 10.41 5.81 31.18
CA LYS A 309 9.41 6.89 31.10
C LYS A 309 7.99 6.34 31.27
N THR A 310 7.12 7.15 31.87
CA THR A 310 5.69 6.82 32.02
C THR A 310 4.89 7.29 30.80
N VAL A 311 3.93 6.48 30.36
CA VAL A 311 2.98 6.86 29.30
C VAL A 311 1.96 7.87 29.82
N GLU A 312 1.81 9.01 29.13
CA GLU A 312 0.70 9.94 29.36
C GLU A 312 -0.55 9.53 28.58
N TYR A 313 -1.61 9.13 29.27
CA TYR A 313 -2.87 8.69 28.67
C TYR A 313 -3.90 9.82 28.51
N GLY A 314 -4.86 9.62 27.61
CA GLY A 314 -5.89 10.63 27.28
C GLY A 314 -5.38 11.81 26.45
N LYS A 315 -4.25 11.63 25.77
CA LYS A 315 -3.47 12.65 25.04
C LYS A 315 -3.67 12.51 23.53
N ARG A 316 -4.90 12.72 23.07
CA ARG A 316 -5.24 12.65 21.64
C ARG A 316 -4.52 13.73 20.83
N VAL A 317 -3.68 13.35 19.88
CA VAL A 317 -3.05 14.30 18.94
C VAL A 317 -4.10 14.84 17.97
N THR A 318 -3.99 16.13 17.66
CA THR A 318 -4.91 16.88 16.78
C THR A 318 -4.21 17.52 15.58
N SER A 319 -2.91 17.82 15.70
CA SER A 319 -2.08 18.30 14.59
C SER A 319 -0.62 17.88 14.77
N ILE A 320 0.07 17.64 13.66
CA ILE A 320 1.52 17.46 13.57
C ILE A 320 2.03 18.47 12.54
N THR A 321 3.14 19.17 12.83
CA THR A 321 3.72 20.17 11.91
C THR A 321 5.24 20.25 12.08
N PRO A 322 6.03 19.85 11.06
CA PRO A 322 7.46 20.14 11.02
C PRO A 322 7.74 21.65 11.06
N VAL A 323 8.72 22.04 11.86
CA VAL A 323 9.09 23.45 12.10
C VAL A 323 10.36 23.78 11.33
N VAL A 324 10.28 24.80 10.47
CA VAL A 324 11.46 25.36 9.77
C VAL A 324 11.79 26.71 10.39
N THR A 325 12.98 26.79 11.00
CA THR A 325 13.49 28.02 11.64
C THR A 325 14.05 29.00 10.62
N ALA A 326 14.06 30.29 10.97
CA ALA A 326 14.53 31.36 10.09
C ALA A 326 16.03 31.20 9.76
N GLY A 327 16.34 30.86 8.51
CA GLY A 327 17.70 30.61 8.03
C GLY A 327 17.93 29.16 7.58
N SER A 328 17.14 28.20 8.06
CA SER A 328 17.16 26.82 7.57
C SER A 328 16.33 26.65 6.29
N GLN A 329 16.71 25.70 5.44
CA GLN A 329 15.88 25.19 4.34
C GLN A 329 15.17 23.86 4.69
N ASP A 330 15.48 23.29 5.85
CA ASP A 330 15.00 22.00 6.33
C ASP A 330 14.35 22.15 7.71
N PRO A 331 13.45 21.22 8.09
CA PRO A 331 12.92 21.19 9.44
C PRO A 331 14.02 20.99 10.48
N THR A 332 13.91 21.68 11.60
CA THR A 332 14.80 21.49 12.76
C THR A 332 14.14 20.66 13.87
N SER A 333 12.81 20.73 13.97
CA SER A 333 11.98 20.05 14.96
C SER A 333 10.57 19.79 14.43
N VAL A 334 9.72 19.15 15.24
CA VAL A 334 8.31 18.87 14.93
C VAL A 334 7.42 19.32 16.10
N HIS A 335 6.42 20.13 15.80
CA HIS A 335 5.34 20.48 16.73
C HIS A 335 4.24 19.41 16.70
N VAL A 336 3.81 18.96 17.88
CA VAL A 336 2.68 18.05 18.09
C VAL A 336 1.66 18.74 18.98
N LYS A 337 0.43 18.94 18.48
CA LYS A 337 -0.66 19.54 19.24
C LYS A 337 -1.56 18.47 19.84
N ILE A 338 -1.64 18.43 21.17
CA ILE A 338 -2.50 17.51 21.92
C ILE A 338 -3.83 18.20 22.26
N ALA A 339 -4.93 17.44 22.23
CA ALA A 339 -6.24 17.90 22.64
C ALA A 339 -6.23 18.40 24.09
N ASN A 340 -6.86 19.55 24.32
CA ASN A 340 -6.93 20.25 25.62
C ASN A 340 -5.60 20.87 26.14
N GLU A 341 -4.49 20.73 25.41
CA GLU A 341 -3.25 21.50 25.66
C GLU A 341 -3.29 22.81 24.84
N GLN A 342 -2.85 23.92 25.45
CA GLN A 342 -2.89 25.25 24.82
C GLN A 342 -1.81 25.39 23.75
N GLU A 343 -0.57 25.09 24.15
CA GLU A 343 0.62 25.15 23.30
C GLU A 343 0.96 23.76 22.73
N PRO A 344 1.50 23.67 21.50
CA PRO A 344 2.04 22.42 20.99
C PRO A 344 3.33 22.03 21.71
N ARG A 345 3.57 20.73 21.87
CA ARG A 345 4.86 20.21 22.32
C ARG A 345 5.84 20.19 21.14
N ASN A 346 7.13 20.38 21.40
CA ASN A 346 8.18 20.43 20.39
C ASN A 346 9.20 19.31 20.62
N TYR A 347 9.49 18.54 19.57
CA TYR A 347 10.41 17.40 19.59
C TYR A 347 11.41 17.49 18.45
N ASP A 348 12.63 16.97 18.62
CA ASP A 348 13.60 16.86 17.53
C ASP A 348 13.12 15.85 16.48
N HIS A 349 12.60 14.72 16.94
CA HIS A 349 11.99 13.67 16.12
C HIS A 349 10.63 13.26 16.68
N VAL A 350 9.74 12.76 15.82
CA VAL A 350 8.45 12.19 16.22
C VAL A 350 8.29 10.81 15.59
N ILE A 351 7.98 9.80 16.40
CA ILE A 351 7.54 8.48 15.93
C ILE A 351 6.02 8.44 16.06
N SER A 352 5.30 8.44 14.94
CA SER A 352 3.87 8.17 14.93
C SER A 352 3.63 6.67 14.84
N THR A 353 2.94 6.10 15.85
CA THR A 353 2.54 4.68 15.87
C THR A 353 1.04 4.49 15.67
N MET A 354 0.36 5.56 15.24
CA MET A 354 -1.07 5.57 14.94
C MET A 354 -1.34 4.76 13.65
N PRO A 355 -2.39 3.93 13.61
CA PRO A 355 -2.94 3.44 12.34
C PRO A 355 -3.22 4.58 11.37
N PHE A 356 -3.03 4.36 10.06
CA PHE A 356 -3.19 5.43 9.08
C PHE A 356 -4.63 5.92 8.95
N SER A 357 -5.60 5.03 9.21
CA SER A 357 -7.01 5.34 9.46
C SER A 357 -7.20 6.43 10.53
N CYS A 358 -6.49 6.34 11.65
CA CYS A 358 -6.48 7.33 12.73
C CYS A 358 -5.66 8.59 12.37
N LEU A 359 -4.51 8.45 11.70
CA LEU A 359 -3.69 9.58 11.25
C LEU A 359 -4.46 10.50 10.29
N ARG A 360 -5.38 9.94 9.49
CA ARG A 360 -6.30 10.69 8.61
C ARG A 360 -7.17 11.73 9.34
N MET A 361 -7.36 11.57 10.65
CA MET A 361 -8.12 12.48 11.51
C MET A 361 -7.26 13.57 12.19
N VAL A 362 -5.95 13.59 11.91
CA VAL A 362 -4.97 14.57 12.44
C VAL A 362 -4.66 15.61 11.37
N ASP A 363 -4.62 16.90 11.74
CA ASP A 363 -4.17 17.94 10.81
C ASP A 363 -2.66 17.81 10.53
N THR A 364 -2.38 17.29 9.33
CA THR A 364 -1.05 17.05 8.77
C THR A 364 -0.79 17.93 7.53
N THR A 365 -1.60 18.98 7.32
CA THR A 365 -1.54 19.86 6.14
C THR A 365 -0.14 20.44 5.90
N ASN A 366 0.59 20.73 6.98
CA ASN A 366 1.93 21.31 6.93
C ASN A 366 3.06 20.28 6.99
N CYS A 367 2.76 18.98 7.07
CA CYS A 367 3.79 17.91 7.05
C CYS A 367 4.47 17.78 5.69
N GLY A 368 3.87 18.30 4.60
CA GLY A 368 4.45 18.23 3.26
C GLY A 368 4.52 16.81 2.69
N PHE A 369 3.61 15.94 3.12
CA PHE A 369 3.39 14.60 2.56
C PHE A 369 3.25 14.67 1.04
N ASP A 370 3.89 13.75 0.33
CA ASP A 370 3.76 13.65 -1.11
C ASP A 370 2.43 12.99 -1.52
N TRP A 371 2.19 12.89 -2.83
CA TRP A 371 0.93 12.33 -3.35
C TRP A 371 0.73 10.86 -2.95
N ASN A 372 1.80 10.06 -2.91
CA ASN A 372 1.71 8.64 -2.58
C ASN A 372 1.42 8.46 -1.09
N PHE A 373 2.07 9.22 -0.21
CA PHE A 373 1.81 9.22 1.22
C PHE A 373 0.37 9.68 1.54
N GLN A 374 -0.10 10.79 0.93
CA GLN A 374 -1.49 11.24 1.10
C GLN A 374 -2.50 10.21 0.54
N THR A 375 -2.16 9.53 -0.55
CA THR A 375 -2.96 8.43 -1.09
C THR A 375 -2.97 7.24 -0.12
N ALA A 376 -1.83 6.90 0.49
CA ALA A 376 -1.69 5.81 1.43
C ALA A 376 -2.55 6.02 2.69
N ILE A 377 -2.47 7.19 3.33
CA ILE A 377 -3.33 7.57 4.47
C ILE A 377 -4.82 7.35 4.16
N ARG A 378 -5.23 7.64 2.92
CA ARG A 378 -6.63 7.57 2.49
C ARG A 378 -7.07 6.16 2.07
N ALA A 379 -6.16 5.36 1.52
CA ALA A 379 -6.50 4.24 0.64
C ALA A 379 -5.74 2.93 0.87
N LEU A 380 -4.71 2.88 1.72
CA LEU A 380 -4.20 1.60 2.19
C LEU A 380 -5.35 0.82 2.83
N HIS A 381 -5.55 -0.42 2.40
CA HIS A 381 -6.66 -1.21 2.88
C HIS A 381 -6.37 -1.69 4.31
N TYR A 382 -7.38 -1.52 5.17
CA TYR A 382 -7.43 -2.06 6.53
C TYR A 382 -8.63 -2.99 6.59
N ASP A 383 -8.40 -4.23 7.03
CA ASP A 383 -9.48 -5.20 7.16
C ASP A 383 -10.37 -4.88 8.38
N SER A 384 -11.60 -5.39 8.32
CA SER A 384 -12.56 -5.39 9.42
C SER A 384 -12.40 -6.67 10.23
N SER A 385 -12.53 -6.60 11.57
CA SER A 385 -12.45 -7.79 12.42
C SER A 385 -13.36 -7.62 13.62
N VAL A 386 -14.25 -8.60 13.83
CA VAL A 386 -15.19 -8.65 14.94
C VAL A 386 -14.97 -9.93 15.74
N LYS A 387 -14.93 -9.79 17.07
CA LYS A 387 -14.99 -10.91 18.00
C LYS A 387 -16.24 -10.83 18.86
N VAL A 388 -16.87 -11.98 19.07
CA VAL A 388 -17.96 -12.18 20.04
C VAL A 388 -17.46 -13.19 21.07
N ALA A 389 -17.25 -12.73 22.29
CA ALA A 389 -16.90 -13.59 23.41
C ALA A 389 -18.13 -13.82 24.30
N ILE A 390 -18.34 -15.06 24.72
CA ILE A 390 -19.46 -15.43 25.60
C ILE A 390 -18.90 -16.08 26.85
N ARG A 391 -19.38 -15.64 28.01
CA ARG A 391 -19.14 -16.25 29.32
C ARG A 391 -20.31 -17.14 29.70
N PHE A 392 -20.04 -18.42 29.88
CA PHE A 392 -21.04 -19.42 30.26
C PHE A 392 -21.00 -19.74 31.76
N SER A 393 -21.99 -20.50 32.24
CA SER A 393 -22.05 -21.05 33.59
C SER A 393 -21.02 -22.14 33.87
N ASP A 394 -20.61 -22.82 32.81
CA ASP A 394 -19.78 -24.01 32.82
C ASP A 394 -19.14 -24.22 31.44
N ARG A 395 -18.02 -24.95 31.40
CA ARG A 395 -17.26 -25.26 30.17
C ARG A 395 -17.93 -26.40 29.41
N TRP A 396 -19.16 -26.15 28.95
CA TRP A 396 -20.04 -27.15 28.33
C TRP A 396 -19.43 -27.85 27.10
N TRP A 397 -18.46 -27.23 26.43
CA TRP A 397 -17.69 -27.79 25.32
C TRP A 397 -16.63 -28.82 25.75
N GLU A 398 -16.31 -28.91 27.05
CA GLU A 398 -15.41 -29.93 27.63
C GLU A 398 -16.18 -31.12 28.26
N ASP A 399 -17.51 -31.01 28.39
CA ASP A 399 -18.38 -32.00 29.04
C ASP A 399 -18.99 -32.99 28.03
N THR A 400 -18.45 -34.21 27.99
CA THR A 400 -18.94 -35.30 27.11
C THR A 400 -20.31 -35.86 27.50
N SER A 401 -20.94 -35.39 28.59
CA SER A 401 -22.36 -35.65 28.87
C SER A 401 -23.28 -34.64 28.18
N PHE A 402 -22.74 -33.53 27.66
CA PHE A 402 -23.46 -32.48 26.96
C PHE A 402 -23.12 -32.41 25.47
N VAL A 403 -21.84 -32.50 25.10
CA VAL A 403 -21.35 -32.55 23.70
C VAL A 403 -20.86 -33.96 23.32
N LYS A 404 -20.84 -34.27 22.02
CA LYS A 404 -20.40 -35.59 21.51
C LYS A 404 -18.90 -35.85 21.76
N GLU A 405 -18.06 -34.86 21.48
CA GLU A 405 -16.60 -34.88 21.68
C GLU A 405 -16.22 -33.62 22.47
N ALA A 406 -15.17 -33.69 23.30
CA ALA A 406 -14.80 -32.60 24.19
C ALA A 406 -13.63 -31.77 23.64
N HIS A 407 -13.84 -30.47 23.49
CA HIS A 407 -12.87 -29.53 22.91
C HIS A 407 -11.92 -28.97 23.98
N ARG A 408 -10.61 -29.24 23.86
CA ARG A 408 -9.57 -28.75 24.78
C ARG A 408 -8.63 -27.79 24.04
N GLY A 409 -9.14 -26.60 23.75
CA GLY A 409 -8.62 -25.75 22.67
C GLY A 409 -9.05 -26.29 21.30
N GLY A 410 -8.41 -25.79 20.23
CA GLY A 410 -8.84 -26.03 18.84
C GLY A 410 -9.66 -24.87 18.27
N VAL A 411 -9.95 -24.96 16.97
CA VAL A 411 -10.72 -23.97 16.21
C VAL A 411 -11.71 -24.67 15.29
N SER A 412 -12.99 -24.39 15.46
CA SER A 412 -14.07 -24.89 14.59
C SER A 412 -14.54 -23.81 13.61
N SER A 413 -15.02 -24.21 12.43
CA SER A 413 -15.34 -23.32 11.31
C SER A 413 -16.71 -23.61 10.68
N THR A 414 -17.31 -22.60 10.05
CA THR A 414 -18.61 -22.70 9.37
C THR A 414 -18.79 -21.64 8.28
N ASP A 415 -19.68 -21.90 7.32
CA ASP A 415 -20.19 -20.90 6.36
C ASP A 415 -21.28 -19.99 6.94
N ARG A 416 -21.80 -20.32 8.11
CA ARG A 416 -22.81 -19.54 8.84
C ARG A 416 -22.22 -18.28 9.50
N PRO A 417 -23.04 -17.29 9.90
CA PRO A 417 -22.55 -15.97 10.35
C PRO A 417 -21.49 -15.99 11.46
N THR A 418 -21.47 -17.01 12.31
CA THR A 418 -20.43 -17.22 13.33
C THR A 418 -19.01 -17.34 12.76
N ARG A 419 -18.85 -17.92 11.56
CA ARG A 419 -17.63 -18.28 10.82
C ARG A 419 -16.56 -19.11 11.55
N THR A 420 -16.09 -18.69 12.71
CA THR A 420 -15.00 -19.34 13.46
C THR A 420 -15.27 -19.30 14.96
N VAL A 421 -15.25 -20.47 15.59
CA VAL A 421 -15.35 -20.67 17.04
C VAL A 421 -13.95 -21.03 17.56
N VAL A 422 -13.46 -20.35 18.59
CA VAL A 422 -12.14 -20.63 19.18
C VAL A 422 -12.32 -21.07 20.63
N TYR A 423 -12.02 -22.34 20.90
CA TYR A 423 -12.04 -22.87 22.26
C TYR A 423 -10.78 -22.40 23.01
N PRO A 424 -10.89 -21.98 24.27
CA PRO A 424 -9.73 -21.52 25.04
C PRO A 424 -8.67 -22.61 25.19
N SER A 425 -7.42 -22.26 24.90
CA SER A 425 -6.26 -23.10 25.27
C SER A 425 -5.84 -22.93 26.75
N TYR A 426 -6.52 -22.02 27.46
CA TYR A 426 -6.35 -21.73 28.88
C TYR A 426 -7.55 -22.19 29.70
N GLY A 427 -7.30 -22.55 30.97
CA GLY A 427 -8.34 -23.03 31.89
C GLY A 427 -8.94 -24.40 31.54
N ILE A 428 -8.34 -25.15 30.60
CA ILE A 428 -8.73 -26.51 30.21
C ILE A 428 -8.83 -27.41 31.45
N ASP A 429 -9.90 -28.22 31.53
CA ASP A 429 -10.21 -29.13 32.64
C ASP A 429 -10.35 -28.43 34.03
N GLY A 430 -10.38 -27.09 34.04
CA GLY A 430 -10.49 -26.26 35.22
C GLY A 430 -11.92 -25.77 35.47
N THR A 431 -12.22 -25.43 36.72
CA THR A 431 -13.51 -24.84 37.14
C THR A 431 -13.46 -23.31 37.23
N SER A 432 -12.28 -22.70 37.06
CA SER A 432 -12.09 -21.24 37.08
C SER A 432 -12.31 -20.66 35.69
N GLY A 433 -13.52 -20.17 35.42
CA GLY A 433 -13.86 -19.44 34.20
C GLY A 433 -14.29 -20.30 33.01
N ALA A 434 -15.33 -19.83 32.32
CA ALA A 434 -15.98 -20.48 31.18
C ALA A 434 -16.30 -19.45 30.08
N THR A 435 -15.33 -18.59 29.75
CA THR A 435 -15.37 -17.71 28.58
C THR A 435 -14.76 -18.38 27.35
N MET A 436 -15.38 -18.24 26.18
CA MET A 436 -14.80 -18.58 24.87
C MET A 436 -15.02 -17.46 23.84
N ILE A 437 -14.23 -17.45 22.76
CA ILE A 437 -14.51 -16.62 21.59
C ILE A 437 -15.48 -17.43 20.71
N ALA A 438 -16.76 -17.14 20.86
CA ALA A 438 -17.86 -17.85 20.22
C ALA A 438 -18.01 -17.50 18.73
N SER A 439 -17.52 -16.33 18.30
CA SER A 439 -17.40 -15.96 16.89
C SER A 439 -16.15 -15.08 16.70
N TYR A 440 -15.35 -15.39 15.67
CA TYR A 440 -14.25 -14.55 15.20
C TYR A 440 -14.40 -14.40 13.68
N THR A 441 -14.62 -13.19 13.21
CA THR A 441 -14.93 -12.88 11.81
C THR A 441 -14.02 -11.79 11.29
N TRP A 442 -13.63 -11.88 10.02
CA TRP A 442 -12.83 -10.89 9.28
C TRP A 442 -13.64 -10.35 8.08
N ALA A 443 -13.11 -9.37 7.34
CA ALA A 443 -13.66 -8.88 6.07
C ALA A 443 -15.18 -8.60 6.10
N GLN A 444 -15.89 -9.04 5.05
CA GLN A 444 -17.32 -8.79 4.91
C GLN A 444 -18.17 -9.48 5.99
N ASP A 445 -17.68 -10.57 6.59
CA ASP A 445 -18.35 -11.24 7.70
C ASP A 445 -18.32 -10.38 8.96
N ALA A 446 -17.14 -9.79 9.26
CA ALA A 446 -16.97 -8.83 10.35
C ALA A 446 -17.87 -7.61 10.16
N MET A 447 -17.88 -7.00 8.97
CA MET A 447 -18.73 -5.83 8.67
C MET A 447 -20.22 -6.12 8.88
N ARG A 448 -20.68 -7.35 8.56
CA ARG A 448 -22.08 -7.76 8.78
C ARG A 448 -22.41 -7.86 10.26
N LEU A 449 -21.58 -8.53 11.07
CA LEU A 449 -21.80 -8.65 12.52
C LEU A 449 -21.64 -7.30 13.24
N GLY A 450 -20.57 -6.56 12.93
CA GLY A 450 -20.26 -5.25 13.54
C GLY A 450 -21.37 -4.22 13.34
N SER A 451 -22.11 -4.29 12.23
CA SER A 451 -23.27 -3.41 11.97
C SER A 451 -24.42 -3.52 12.99
N LEU A 452 -24.42 -4.56 13.83
CA LEU A 452 -25.40 -4.77 14.90
C LEU A 452 -24.89 -4.35 16.30
N MET A 453 -23.58 -4.13 16.47
CA MET A 453 -22.96 -3.74 17.74
C MET A 453 -23.45 -2.35 18.20
N ASP A 454 -23.66 -2.17 19.51
CA ASP A 454 -24.20 -0.93 20.11
C ASP A 454 -25.58 -0.50 19.56
N THR A 455 -26.30 -1.39 18.87
CA THR A 455 -27.66 -1.15 18.38
C THR A 455 -28.72 -1.81 19.27
N PRO A 456 -29.99 -1.38 19.23
CA PRO A 456 -31.11 -2.10 19.85
C PRO A 456 -31.32 -3.54 19.35
N SER A 457 -30.58 -3.98 18.33
CA SER A 457 -30.64 -5.31 17.71
C SER A 457 -29.37 -6.14 17.95
N GLU A 458 -28.46 -5.71 18.82
CA GLU A 458 -27.24 -6.46 19.14
C GLU A 458 -27.52 -7.88 19.65
N SER A 459 -28.65 -8.11 20.34
CA SER A 459 -29.04 -9.44 20.82
C SER A 459 -29.17 -10.47 19.69
N LEU A 460 -29.43 -10.04 18.45
CA LEU A 460 -29.48 -10.92 17.28
C LEU A 460 -28.12 -11.59 17.01
N ILE A 461 -27.01 -10.94 17.36
CA ILE A 461 -25.67 -11.56 17.31
C ILE A 461 -25.65 -12.76 18.26
N LEU A 462 -26.03 -12.57 19.53
CA LEU A 462 -26.04 -13.63 20.53
C LEU A 462 -27.01 -14.76 20.16
N GLU A 463 -28.22 -14.43 19.71
CA GLU A 463 -29.22 -15.40 19.26
C GLU A 463 -28.70 -16.26 18.09
N ARG A 464 -28.07 -15.63 17.08
CA ARG A 464 -27.48 -16.34 15.93
C ARG A 464 -26.31 -17.22 16.34
N VAL A 465 -25.37 -16.68 17.13
CA VAL A 465 -24.16 -17.39 17.57
C VAL A 465 -24.52 -18.58 18.45
N ILE A 466 -25.49 -18.45 19.36
CA ILE A 466 -25.97 -19.58 20.18
C ILE A 466 -26.68 -20.65 19.33
N GLN A 467 -27.47 -20.27 18.32
CA GLN A 467 -28.06 -21.24 17.40
C GLN A 467 -27.00 -21.97 16.56
N ASP A 468 -25.96 -21.27 16.11
CA ASP A 468 -24.87 -21.85 15.34
C ASP A 468 -24.00 -22.78 16.17
N LEU A 469 -23.63 -22.38 17.40
CA LEU A 469 -22.97 -23.27 18.35
C LEU A 469 -23.81 -24.51 18.65
N ALA A 470 -25.12 -24.35 18.85
CA ALA A 470 -26.03 -25.45 19.14
C ALA A 470 -26.12 -26.46 17.98
N ASP A 471 -26.27 -25.96 16.75
CA ASP A 471 -26.32 -26.81 15.56
C ASP A 471 -24.99 -27.52 15.30
N MET A 472 -23.85 -26.81 15.40
CA MET A 472 -22.50 -27.39 15.22
C MET A 472 -22.24 -28.53 16.20
N HIS A 473 -22.55 -28.33 17.49
CA HIS A 473 -22.32 -29.32 18.54
C HIS A 473 -23.48 -30.33 18.70
N GLN A 474 -24.55 -30.19 17.91
CA GLN A 474 -25.77 -31.01 17.95
C GLN A 474 -26.45 -31.04 19.34
N VAL A 475 -26.45 -29.89 20.03
CA VAL A 475 -27.07 -29.70 21.35
C VAL A 475 -28.34 -28.85 21.26
N ASN A 476 -29.15 -28.82 22.33
CA ASN A 476 -30.37 -28.03 22.34
C ASN A 476 -30.08 -26.52 22.54
N PRO A 477 -30.49 -25.62 21.61
CA PRO A 477 -30.16 -24.19 21.69
C PRO A 477 -30.80 -23.50 22.91
N THR A 478 -31.97 -23.93 23.36
CA THR A 478 -32.63 -23.39 24.56
C THR A 478 -31.91 -23.79 25.85
N ILE A 479 -31.25 -24.96 25.88
CA ILE A 479 -30.42 -25.37 27.02
C ILE A 479 -29.08 -24.64 26.99
N LEU A 480 -28.44 -24.55 25.83
CA LEU A 480 -27.18 -23.81 25.66
C LEU A 480 -27.36 -22.31 25.97
N GLY A 481 -28.41 -21.67 25.47
CA GLY A 481 -28.71 -20.26 25.76
C GLY A 481 -28.94 -19.97 27.24
N LYS A 482 -29.50 -20.92 28.01
CA LYS A 482 -29.64 -20.80 29.48
C LYS A 482 -28.32 -20.87 30.24
N LYS A 483 -27.23 -21.34 29.61
CA LYS A 483 -25.88 -21.34 30.19
C LYS A 483 -25.18 -19.99 30.02
N VAL A 484 -25.66 -19.08 29.16
CA VAL A 484 -25.04 -17.76 28.96
C VAL A 484 -25.22 -16.91 30.22
N LEU A 485 -24.10 -16.42 30.76
CA LEU A 485 -24.06 -15.50 31.90
C LEU A 485 -23.75 -14.06 31.51
N ASP A 486 -22.96 -13.87 30.45
CA ASP A 486 -22.52 -12.55 29.96
C ASP A 486 -21.95 -12.69 28.54
N TYR A 487 -21.87 -11.61 27.77
CA TYR A 487 -21.17 -11.60 26.48
C TYR A 487 -20.55 -10.24 26.19
N ASN A 488 -19.57 -10.21 25.30
CA ASN A 488 -18.96 -8.98 24.80
C ASN A 488 -18.72 -9.10 23.29
N VAL A 489 -19.13 -8.06 22.56
CA VAL A 489 -18.81 -7.87 21.14
C VAL A 489 -17.76 -6.77 21.04
N HIS A 490 -16.84 -6.89 20.10
CA HIS A 490 -15.92 -5.81 19.75
C HIS A 490 -15.67 -5.78 18.25
N ASP A 491 -15.93 -4.62 17.63
CA ASP A 491 -15.61 -4.29 16.24
C ASP A 491 -14.42 -3.32 16.19
N TRP A 492 -13.30 -3.78 15.64
CA TRP A 492 -12.10 -2.97 15.48
C TRP A 492 -12.26 -1.79 14.50
N TYR A 493 -13.28 -1.80 13.64
CA TYR A 493 -13.60 -0.67 12.76
C TYR A 493 -14.36 0.45 13.50
N ALA A 494 -15.07 0.10 14.58
CA ALA A 494 -15.76 1.05 15.46
C ALA A 494 -14.88 1.62 16.58
N ASP A 495 -13.75 0.98 16.90
CA ASP A 495 -12.74 1.48 17.85
C ASP A 495 -12.13 2.80 17.35
N ASP A 496 -12.38 3.91 18.06
CA ASP A 496 -11.94 5.26 17.65
C ASP A 496 -10.42 5.50 17.77
N ALA A 497 -9.68 4.56 18.37
CA ALA A 497 -8.23 4.54 18.43
C ALA A 497 -7.58 3.60 17.38
N SER A 498 -8.37 2.78 16.66
CA SER A 498 -7.87 1.86 15.61
C SER A 498 -8.47 2.10 14.23
N MET A 499 -9.78 2.35 14.14
CA MET A 499 -10.53 2.60 12.90
C MET A 499 -10.20 1.57 11.79
N GLY A 500 -10.18 0.29 12.17
CA GLY A 500 -9.71 -0.84 11.37
C GLY A 500 -8.97 -1.85 12.25
N ALA A 501 -9.01 -3.14 11.88
CA ALA A 501 -8.36 -4.21 12.64
C ALA A 501 -6.85 -4.22 12.44
N PHE A 502 -6.41 -4.25 11.18
CA PHE A 502 -5.02 -4.29 10.76
C PHE A 502 -4.94 -3.96 9.27
N ALA A 503 -3.74 -3.63 8.80
CA ALA A 503 -3.52 -3.53 7.37
C ALA A 503 -3.75 -4.90 6.73
N LEU A 504 -4.33 -4.91 5.54
CA LEU A 504 -4.42 -6.08 4.67
C LEU A 504 -4.61 -5.50 3.27
N PHE A 505 -3.49 -5.23 2.60
CA PHE A 505 -3.40 -4.37 1.44
C PHE A 505 -4.17 -4.89 0.22
N GLY A 506 -4.75 -3.93 -0.50
CA GLY A 506 -5.35 -4.18 -1.80
C GLY A 506 -4.29 -4.34 -2.90
N PRO A 507 -4.63 -4.92 -4.06
CA PRO A 507 -3.67 -5.18 -5.14
C PRO A 507 -2.85 -3.95 -5.55
N GLY A 508 -1.53 -4.12 -5.59
CA GLY A 508 -0.55 -3.12 -5.98
C GLY A 508 -0.11 -2.16 -4.87
N GLN A 509 -0.66 -2.25 -3.65
CA GLN A 509 -0.39 -1.28 -2.59
C GLN A 509 0.98 -1.46 -1.93
N PHE A 510 1.49 -2.70 -1.76
CA PHE A 510 2.87 -2.91 -1.31
C PHE A 510 3.90 -2.37 -2.31
N ARG A 511 3.65 -2.53 -3.61
CA ARG A 511 4.57 -2.02 -4.63
C ARG A 511 4.51 -0.50 -4.81
N SER A 512 3.35 0.12 -4.62
CA SER A 512 3.13 1.53 -5.01
C SER A 512 2.98 2.54 -3.87
N LEU A 513 2.45 2.12 -2.71
CA LEU A 513 2.13 3.01 -1.59
C LEU A 513 2.98 2.74 -0.34
N TYR A 514 3.27 1.46 -0.03
CA TYR A 514 4.13 1.06 1.08
C TYR A 514 5.52 1.75 1.12
N PRO A 515 6.22 1.96 -0.01
CA PRO A 515 7.52 2.64 0.00
C PRO A 515 7.43 4.12 0.41
N ALA A 516 6.23 4.74 0.36
CA ALA A 516 6.02 6.09 0.85
C ALA A 516 5.78 6.09 2.37
N VAL A 517 4.97 5.17 2.90
CA VAL A 517 4.65 5.13 4.35
C VAL A 517 5.77 4.62 5.23
N THR A 518 6.73 3.90 4.67
CA THR A 518 7.99 3.52 5.35
C THR A 518 9.07 4.61 5.28
N GLN A 519 8.85 5.69 4.54
CA GLN A 519 9.81 6.78 4.39
C GLN A 519 9.58 7.87 5.46
N PRO A 520 10.61 8.32 6.19
CA PRO A 520 10.48 9.45 7.10
C PRO A 520 10.23 10.76 6.32
N VAL A 521 9.53 11.69 6.95
CA VAL A 521 9.12 12.97 6.34
C VAL A 521 9.93 14.11 6.94
N GLY A 522 10.66 14.85 6.08
CA GLY A 522 11.66 15.84 6.51
C GLY A 522 12.87 15.22 7.24
N GLY A 523 12.93 13.90 7.35
CA GLY A 523 13.88 13.17 8.18
C GLY A 523 13.58 13.20 9.69
N LEU A 524 12.51 13.88 10.14
CA LEU A 524 12.19 14.06 11.57
C LEU A 524 10.84 13.44 11.99
N LEU A 525 9.94 13.18 11.04
CA LEU A 525 8.65 12.51 11.30
C LEU A 525 8.69 11.09 10.74
N HIS A 526 8.62 10.11 11.63
CA HIS A 526 8.78 8.69 11.38
C HIS A 526 7.46 7.95 11.62
N PHE A 527 7.25 6.82 10.94
CA PHE A 527 6.03 6.02 11.04
C PHE A 527 6.37 4.57 11.36
N ALA A 528 5.73 4.06 12.42
CA ALA A 528 5.85 2.68 12.89
C ALA A 528 4.47 2.08 13.20
N GLY A 529 4.41 0.77 13.42
CA GLY A 529 3.17 -0.02 13.48
C GLY A 529 3.08 -1.01 12.32
N GLU A 530 2.25 -2.05 12.46
CA GLU A 530 2.25 -3.19 11.53
C GLU A 530 2.04 -2.80 10.06
N ALA A 531 1.18 -1.82 9.74
CA ALA A 531 1.01 -1.26 8.40
C ALA A 531 2.26 -0.59 7.75
N THR A 532 3.40 -0.58 8.45
CA THR A 532 4.71 -0.09 7.98
C THR A 532 5.82 -1.14 8.11
N SER A 533 5.39 -2.40 8.09
CA SER A 533 6.15 -3.65 7.99
C SER A 533 5.50 -4.51 6.89
N VAL A 534 6.18 -5.56 6.42
CA VAL A 534 5.62 -6.59 5.54
C VAL A 534 4.82 -7.68 6.28
N HIS A 535 4.85 -7.70 7.61
CA HIS A 535 4.13 -8.65 8.46
C HIS A 535 2.91 -7.98 9.11
N HIS A 536 1.90 -7.68 8.28
CA HIS A 536 0.63 -7.09 8.74
C HIS A 536 -0.14 -8.01 9.69
N ALA A 537 -1.10 -7.45 10.44
CA ALA A 537 -1.93 -8.16 11.44
C ALA A 537 -1.18 -8.78 12.66
N TRP A 538 0.13 -8.97 12.57
CA TRP A 538 0.95 -9.59 13.61
C TRP A 538 1.71 -8.57 14.46
N VAL A 539 1.99 -8.94 15.71
CA VAL A 539 2.73 -8.06 16.64
C VAL A 539 4.17 -7.80 16.17
N VAL A 540 4.77 -8.73 15.41
CA VAL A 540 6.13 -8.58 14.89
C VAL A 540 6.25 -7.40 13.94
N GLY A 541 5.25 -7.13 13.09
CA GLY A 541 5.32 -5.99 12.18
C GLY A 541 5.32 -4.65 12.92
N ALA A 542 4.72 -4.59 14.11
CA ALA A 542 4.84 -3.43 14.99
C ALA A 542 6.23 -3.31 15.64
N PHE A 543 6.91 -4.42 15.92
CA PHE A 543 8.28 -4.42 16.47
C PHE A 543 9.34 -4.10 15.42
N ASN A 544 9.24 -4.69 14.22
CA ASN A 544 10.18 -4.48 13.12
C ASN A 544 10.15 -3.03 12.62
N SER A 545 8.95 -2.46 12.48
CA SER A 545 8.79 -1.05 12.12
C SER A 545 9.27 -0.09 13.23
N ALA A 546 9.06 -0.43 14.51
CA ALA A 546 9.62 0.33 15.63
C ALA A 546 11.15 0.31 15.60
N TYR A 547 11.78 -0.86 15.42
CA TYR A 547 13.22 -1.01 15.22
C TYR A 547 13.71 -0.12 14.07
N ARG A 548 13.07 -0.19 12.90
CA ARG A 548 13.41 0.68 11.75
C ARG A 548 13.37 2.16 12.15
N THR A 549 12.32 2.64 12.81
CA THR A 549 12.22 4.07 13.17
C THR A 549 13.24 4.54 14.20
N VAL A 550 13.64 3.71 15.17
CA VAL A 550 14.72 4.07 16.10
C VAL A 550 16.06 4.12 15.37
N TYR A 551 16.33 3.15 14.49
CA TYR A 551 17.51 3.17 13.62
C TYR A 551 17.56 4.43 12.74
N GLU A 552 16.43 4.83 12.13
CA GLU A 552 16.34 6.04 11.30
C GLU A 552 16.72 7.31 12.09
N ILE A 553 16.30 7.43 13.34
CA ILE A 553 16.63 8.57 14.21
C ILE A 553 18.12 8.56 14.56
N LEU A 554 18.66 7.43 15.03
CA LEU A 554 20.08 7.32 15.37
C LEU A 554 20.98 7.60 14.16
N TYR A 555 20.58 7.13 12.97
CA TYR A 555 21.31 7.38 11.73
C TYR A 555 21.21 8.84 11.26
N HIS A 556 20.04 9.48 11.41
CA HIS A 556 19.87 10.91 11.11
C HIS A 556 20.73 11.79 12.02
N GLU A 557 20.78 11.50 13.31
CA GLU A 557 21.60 12.24 14.27
C GLU A 557 23.09 11.84 14.18
N GLY A 558 23.43 10.79 13.45
CA GLY A 558 24.81 10.32 13.21
C GLY A 558 25.42 9.58 14.40
N PHE A 559 24.60 9.02 15.29
CA PHE A 559 25.00 8.24 16.46
C PHE A 559 25.30 6.78 16.08
N ASN A 560 26.27 6.58 15.18
CA ASN A 560 26.65 5.26 14.68
C ASN A 560 27.10 4.32 15.81
N ASP A 561 27.69 4.85 16.87
CA ASP A 561 28.06 4.12 18.08
C ASP A 561 26.84 3.59 18.86
N LEU A 562 25.72 4.32 18.86
CA LEU A 562 24.46 3.85 19.43
C LEU A 562 23.72 2.86 18.51
N ILE A 563 23.95 2.94 17.19
CA ILE A 563 23.49 1.90 16.26
C ILE A 563 24.19 0.58 16.56
N ASP A 564 25.52 0.57 16.79
CA ASP A 564 26.26 -0.65 17.16
C ASP A 564 25.73 -1.26 18.48
N VAL A 565 25.41 -0.42 19.48
CA VAL A 565 24.78 -0.86 20.74
C VAL A 565 23.38 -1.44 20.49
N MET A 566 22.57 -0.76 19.68
CA MET A 566 21.22 -1.20 19.31
C MET A 566 21.24 -2.55 18.59
N GLN A 567 22.07 -2.71 17.56
CA GLN A 567 22.16 -3.95 16.78
C GLN A 567 22.73 -5.12 17.58
N LYS A 568 23.54 -4.84 18.61
CA LYS A 568 24.02 -5.87 19.54
C LYS A 568 22.92 -6.35 20.50
N LYS A 569 22.15 -5.41 21.09
CA LYS A 569 21.09 -5.73 22.07
C LYS A 569 19.79 -6.22 21.42
N TRP A 570 19.51 -5.80 20.19
CA TRP A 570 18.28 -6.12 19.45
C TRP A 570 18.66 -6.69 18.08
N PRO A 571 18.44 -8.00 17.86
CA PRO A 571 18.67 -8.62 16.56
C PRO A 571 17.94 -7.89 15.44
N GLN A 572 18.60 -7.76 14.29
CA GLN A 572 18.04 -7.11 13.12
C GLN A 572 16.89 -7.95 12.54
N PRO A 573 15.69 -7.36 12.31
CA PRO A 573 14.62 -8.04 11.59
C PRO A 573 15.01 -8.40 10.15
N GLU A 574 14.48 -9.50 9.63
CA GLU A 574 14.79 -9.98 8.27
C GLU A 574 14.33 -9.03 7.16
N GLU A 575 13.19 -8.35 7.33
CA GLU A 575 12.70 -7.33 6.38
C GLU A 575 13.54 -6.03 6.41
N PHE A 576 14.38 -5.84 7.42
CA PHE A 576 15.16 -4.61 7.56
C PHE A 576 16.42 -4.65 6.70
N ASN A 577 16.42 -3.84 5.64
CA ASN A 577 17.62 -3.57 4.83
C ASN A 577 18.19 -2.17 5.19
N PRO A 578 19.44 -2.07 5.69
CA PRO A 578 20.08 -0.79 6.00
C PRO A 578 20.24 0.14 4.79
N VAL A 579 20.59 -0.39 3.61
CA VAL A 579 20.83 0.38 2.38
C VAL A 579 19.53 1.01 1.86
N VAL A 580 18.43 0.25 1.91
CA VAL A 580 17.08 0.76 1.59
C VAL A 580 16.69 1.83 2.62
N THR A 581 16.90 1.56 3.91
CA THR A 581 16.59 2.51 5.00
C THR A 581 17.36 3.83 4.85
N HIS A 582 18.68 3.80 4.61
CA HIS A 582 19.48 5.00 4.34
C HIS A 582 18.95 5.76 3.12
N THR A 583 18.59 5.03 2.06
CA THR A 583 18.00 5.63 0.85
C THR A 583 16.68 6.36 1.18
N GLN A 584 15.80 5.74 1.98
CA GLN A 584 14.54 6.34 2.42
C GLN A 584 14.76 7.59 3.28
N ILE A 585 15.70 7.58 4.23
CA ILE A 585 16.08 8.77 5.02
C ILE A 585 16.54 9.90 4.09
N GLY A 586 17.42 9.59 3.12
CA GLY A 586 17.95 10.57 2.18
C GLY A 586 16.91 11.17 1.21
N ILE A 587 15.86 10.43 0.87
CA ILE A 587 14.70 10.95 0.12
C ILE A 587 13.80 11.79 1.05
N GLY A 588 13.54 11.31 2.26
CA GLY A 588 12.73 11.96 3.29
C GLY A 588 13.18 13.36 3.66
N GLN A 589 14.49 13.52 3.90
CA GLN A 589 15.13 14.83 4.12
C GLN A 589 14.92 15.81 2.95
N ARG A 590 14.65 15.33 1.72
CA ARG A 590 14.58 16.17 0.50
C ARG A 590 13.16 16.51 0.06
N MET A 591 12.12 15.86 0.60
CA MET A 591 10.74 16.11 0.16
C MET A 591 10.30 17.57 0.39
N LEU A 592 10.58 18.13 1.57
CA LEU A 592 10.15 19.48 1.93
C LEU A 592 10.86 20.60 1.14
N ARG A 593 12.13 20.37 0.74
CA ARG A 593 12.93 21.30 -0.08
C ARG A 593 12.27 21.65 -1.43
N LYS A 594 11.39 20.79 -1.97
CA LYS A 594 10.68 21.06 -3.24
C LYS A 594 9.52 22.04 -3.08
N ILE A 595 8.71 21.89 -2.03
CA ILE A 595 7.51 22.71 -1.78
C ILE A 595 7.91 24.16 -1.48
N GLN A 596 8.94 24.34 -0.65
CA GLN A 596 9.37 25.68 -0.22
C GLN A 596 10.13 26.47 -1.30
N ARG A 597 10.82 25.81 -2.24
CA ARG A 597 11.43 26.50 -3.39
C ARG A 597 10.39 27.19 -4.28
N PHE A 598 9.19 26.64 -4.38
CA PHE A 598 8.09 27.27 -5.12
C PHE A 598 7.54 28.49 -4.37
N ALA A 599 7.37 28.39 -3.04
CA ALA A 599 6.90 29.50 -2.20
C ALA A 599 7.90 30.68 -2.14
N SER A 600 9.21 30.39 -2.04
CA SER A 600 10.28 31.40 -2.01
C SER A 600 10.59 32.02 -3.38
N ALA A 601 10.35 31.31 -4.47
CA ALA A 601 10.34 31.89 -5.82
C ALA A 601 9.16 32.87 -6.03
N LEU A 602 8.02 32.66 -5.35
CA LEU A 602 6.88 33.57 -5.40
C LEU A 602 7.05 34.81 -4.50
N SER A 603 7.64 34.64 -3.31
CA SER A 603 7.91 35.78 -2.41
C SER A 603 8.99 36.73 -2.96
N SER A 604 10.00 36.21 -3.65
CA SER A 604 10.99 37.03 -4.39
C SER A 604 10.41 37.77 -5.60
N LEU A 605 9.26 37.34 -6.12
CA LEU A 605 8.45 38.08 -7.10
C LEU A 605 7.46 39.08 -6.44
N GLY A 606 7.58 39.34 -5.14
CA GLY A 606 6.74 40.28 -4.39
C GLY A 606 5.35 39.73 -4.01
N VAL A 607 5.06 38.46 -4.30
CA VAL A 607 3.79 37.83 -3.93
C VAL A 607 3.88 37.31 -2.49
N THR A 608 3.45 38.14 -1.54
CA THR A 608 3.37 37.74 -0.13
C THR A 608 2.16 36.85 0.10
N TRP A 609 2.41 35.54 0.31
CA TRP A 609 1.37 34.59 0.68
C TRP A 609 0.99 34.75 2.16
N ARG A 610 0.14 35.74 2.47
CA ARG A 610 -0.47 35.86 3.80
C ARG A 610 -1.51 34.74 3.97
N ASN A 611 -1.11 33.66 4.63
CA ASN A 611 -2.04 32.63 5.09
C ASN A 611 -2.84 33.16 6.29
N SER A 612 -3.84 34.02 6.03
CA SER A 612 -4.76 34.50 7.06
C SER A 612 -5.99 33.61 7.12
N SER A 613 -6.07 32.83 8.18
CA SER A 613 -7.28 32.16 8.66
C SER A 613 -8.50 33.10 8.61
N CYS A 614 -9.42 32.82 7.69
CA CYS A 614 -10.71 33.52 7.63
C CYS A 614 -11.78 32.64 6.95
N HIS A 615 -12.50 31.87 7.76
CA HIS A 615 -13.94 31.72 7.53
C HIS A 615 -14.59 33.10 7.64
N ARG A 616 -14.73 33.80 6.51
CA ARG A 616 -15.59 34.99 6.40
C ARG A 616 -16.39 34.95 5.10
N ASP A 617 -17.56 34.34 5.25
CA ASP A 617 -18.85 34.84 4.77
C ASP A 617 -18.83 35.66 3.46
N TRP A 618 -19.20 34.99 2.37
CA TRP A 618 -19.30 35.57 1.02
C TRP A 618 -20.29 36.75 0.91
N THR A 619 -21.16 36.94 1.90
CA THR A 619 -22.15 38.02 1.94
C THR A 619 -21.52 39.42 2.08
N VAL A 620 -20.35 39.54 2.71
CA VAL A 620 -19.70 40.84 2.99
C VAL A 620 -19.04 41.47 1.75
N PHE A 621 -18.81 40.70 0.68
CA PHE A 621 -18.06 41.18 -0.49
C PHE A 621 -18.84 42.18 -1.38
N LYS A 622 -20.18 42.25 -1.23
CA LYS A 622 -21.06 43.09 -2.04
C LYS A 622 -21.27 44.53 -1.53
N SER A 623 -20.88 44.87 -0.29
CA SER A 623 -21.33 46.11 0.39
C SER A 623 -20.29 47.22 0.56
N ARG A 624 -19.12 47.18 -0.10
CA ARG A 624 -18.11 48.27 -0.04
C ARG A 624 -18.08 49.17 -1.28
N PRO A 625 -18.04 50.51 -1.13
CA PRO A 625 -18.24 51.50 -2.20
C PRO A 625 -17.10 51.56 -3.24
N PRO A 626 -17.37 52.13 -4.43
CA PRO A 626 -16.46 52.05 -5.58
C PRO A 626 -15.36 53.12 -5.56
N GLY A 627 -14.28 52.86 -4.82
CA GLY A 627 -13.05 53.67 -4.85
C GLY A 627 -11.74 52.88 -4.78
N ASP A 628 -11.81 51.56 -4.60
CA ASP A 628 -10.65 50.74 -4.27
C ASP A 628 -9.81 50.36 -5.50
N LYS A 629 -8.62 50.96 -5.62
CA LYS A 629 -7.63 50.66 -6.67
C LYS A 629 -7.26 49.17 -6.71
N GLY A 630 -7.35 48.45 -5.58
CA GLY A 630 -7.12 47.01 -5.49
C GLY A 630 -8.13 46.18 -6.28
N LYS A 631 -9.42 46.55 -6.28
CA LYS A 631 -10.45 45.86 -7.10
C LYS A 631 -10.17 45.99 -8.59
N VAL A 632 -9.74 47.17 -9.04
CA VAL A 632 -9.42 47.41 -10.47
C VAL A 632 -8.16 46.64 -10.88
N ALA A 633 -7.14 46.54 -10.01
CA ALA A 633 -5.95 45.74 -10.25
C ALA A 633 -6.27 44.24 -10.33
N GLY A 634 -7.05 43.70 -9.37
CA GLY A 634 -7.45 42.28 -9.37
C GLY A 634 -8.29 41.89 -10.59
N LEU A 635 -9.24 42.73 -11.00
CA LEU A 635 -10.03 42.51 -12.23
C LEU A 635 -9.18 42.56 -13.52
N ARG A 636 -8.12 43.38 -13.55
CA ARG A 636 -7.17 43.40 -14.68
C ARG A 636 -6.30 42.14 -14.70
N ALA A 637 -5.79 41.70 -13.55
CA ALA A 637 -5.02 40.46 -13.43
C ALA A 637 -5.85 39.23 -13.86
N LEU A 638 -7.11 39.12 -13.40
CA LEU A 638 -8.03 38.05 -13.84
C LEU A 638 -8.29 38.06 -15.34
N LYS A 639 -8.43 39.24 -15.98
CA LYS A 639 -8.57 39.33 -17.44
C LYS A 639 -7.32 38.90 -18.19
N ILE A 640 -6.13 39.23 -17.68
CA ILE A 640 -4.85 38.80 -18.26
C ILE A 640 -4.67 37.28 -18.13
N ILE A 641 -4.96 36.72 -16.96
CA ILE A 641 -4.91 35.26 -16.73
C ILE A 641 -5.91 34.54 -17.66
N ASN A 642 -7.15 35.01 -17.74
CA ASN A 642 -8.16 34.40 -18.62
C ASN A 642 -7.75 34.48 -20.11
N PHE A 643 -7.16 35.60 -20.54
CA PHE A 643 -6.61 35.73 -21.89
C PHE A 643 -5.42 34.78 -22.13
N ALA A 644 -4.49 34.65 -21.17
CA ALA A 644 -3.36 33.73 -21.27
C ALA A 644 -3.82 32.26 -21.32
N VAL A 645 -4.83 31.88 -20.52
CA VAL A 645 -5.46 30.56 -20.56
C VAL A 645 -6.16 30.34 -21.91
N ALA A 646 -6.94 31.30 -22.41
CA ALA A 646 -7.59 31.19 -23.72
C ALA A 646 -6.57 31.03 -24.87
N VAL A 647 -5.46 31.78 -24.83
CA VAL A 647 -4.37 31.64 -25.81
C VAL A 647 -3.67 30.28 -25.67
N HIS A 648 -3.41 29.80 -24.45
CA HIS A 648 -2.81 28.48 -24.23
C HIS A 648 -3.72 27.36 -24.76
N LEU A 649 -5.02 27.38 -24.44
CA LEU A 649 -5.99 26.41 -24.93
C LEU A 649 -6.12 26.46 -26.46
N PHE A 650 -6.10 27.65 -27.07
CA PHE A 650 -6.12 27.81 -28.53
C PHE A 650 -4.85 27.22 -29.18
N VAL A 651 -3.66 27.55 -28.66
CA VAL A 651 -2.37 27.07 -29.18
C VAL A 651 -2.21 25.55 -29.00
N GLU A 652 -2.77 24.98 -27.93
CA GLU A 652 -2.62 23.57 -27.63
C GLU A 652 -3.63 22.67 -28.36
N TYR A 653 -4.89 23.10 -28.48
CA TYR A 653 -5.98 22.28 -29.03
C TYR A 653 -6.48 22.69 -30.42
N VAL A 654 -6.34 23.97 -30.82
CA VAL A 654 -6.86 24.46 -32.10
C VAL A 654 -5.80 24.48 -33.19
N GLY A 655 -4.74 25.27 -33.00
CA GLY A 655 -3.66 25.39 -33.97
C GLY A 655 -2.58 26.37 -33.56
N SER A 656 -1.39 26.24 -34.14
CA SER A 656 -0.23 27.05 -33.78
C SER A 656 0.64 27.40 -34.98
N VAL A 657 1.24 28.60 -34.96
CA VAL A 657 2.30 28.98 -35.91
C VAL A 657 3.63 28.55 -35.27
N ARG A 658 4.32 27.60 -35.89
CA ARG A 658 5.57 27.04 -35.35
C ARG A 658 6.75 27.42 -36.25
N GLY A 659 7.73 28.12 -35.66
CA GLY A 659 9.03 28.38 -36.29
C GLY A 659 9.95 27.17 -36.20
N ARG A 660 10.48 26.71 -37.33
CA ARG A 660 11.44 25.58 -37.42
C ARG A 660 12.87 25.93 -37.01
N SER A 661 13.09 27.16 -36.51
CA SER A 661 14.26 27.55 -35.72
C SER A 661 14.18 27.11 -34.26
N THR A 662 13.02 26.61 -33.77
CA THR A 662 12.96 25.91 -32.48
C THR A 662 13.51 24.49 -32.62
N ALA A 663 14.42 24.09 -31.73
CA ALA A 663 15.25 22.88 -31.85
C ALA A 663 14.50 21.53 -31.98
N LYS A 664 13.17 21.52 -31.79
CA LYS A 664 12.37 20.29 -31.84
C LYS A 664 12.11 19.79 -33.27
N MET A 665 11.91 20.68 -34.26
CA MET A 665 11.52 20.30 -35.64
C MET A 665 12.55 20.69 -36.73
N ALA A 666 13.77 21.08 -36.35
CA ALA A 666 14.86 21.32 -37.30
C ALA A 666 15.45 19.99 -37.82
N GLY A 667 15.85 19.97 -39.09
CA GLY A 667 16.48 18.81 -39.73
C GLY A 667 16.24 18.74 -41.25
N PRO A 668 17.16 18.12 -42.03
CA PRO A 668 17.09 18.05 -43.49
C PRO A 668 16.06 17.03 -44.04
N SER A 669 15.37 16.27 -43.18
CA SER A 669 14.56 15.12 -43.64
C SER A 669 13.33 15.46 -44.48
N MET A 670 12.98 16.74 -44.61
CA MET A 670 11.84 17.24 -45.39
C MET A 670 12.27 18.17 -46.53
N GLU A 671 13.57 18.19 -46.88
CA GLU A 671 14.05 18.88 -48.08
C GLU A 671 13.66 18.06 -49.32
N PRO A 672 13.24 18.69 -50.44
CA PRO A 672 13.23 20.13 -50.71
C PRO A 672 12.00 20.89 -50.20
N THR A 673 10.91 20.21 -49.80
CA THR A 673 9.62 20.82 -49.39
C THR A 673 9.78 21.87 -48.29
N LEU A 674 10.62 21.58 -47.30
CA LEU A 674 10.83 22.33 -46.07
C LEU A 674 12.32 22.36 -45.70
N ALA A 675 13.00 23.49 -45.97
CA ALA A 675 14.44 23.71 -45.73
C ALA A 675 14.89 23.41 -44.28
N ASN A 676 16.13 22.99 -44.01
CA ASN A 676 16.60 22.55 -42.68
C ASN A 676 16.16 23.40 -41.45
N SER A 677 16.10 24.74 -41.56
CA SER A 677 15.63 25.65 -40.50
C SER A 677 15.02 26.95 -41.03
N GLY A 678 14.57 27.85 -40.13
CA GLY A 678 14.22 29.24 -40.45
C GLY A 678 12.81 29.50 -41.01
N GLU A 679 12.10 28.49 -41.50
CA GLU A 679 10.72 28.64 -41.99
C GLU A 679 9.68 28.56 -40.86
N TRP A 680 8.54 29.25 -41.01
CA TRP A 680 7.40 29.15 -40.08
C TRP A 680 6.22 28.49 -40.78
N VAL A 681 5.58 27.54 -40.12
CA VAL A 681 4.46 26.75 -40.64
C VAL A 681 3.23 26.85 -39.74
N VAL A 682 2.05 26.79 -40.34
CA VAL A 682 0.75 26.72 -39.65
C VAL A 682 0.38 25.27 -39.44
N GLU A 683 0.29 24.86 -38.18
CA GLU A 683 -0.15 23.54 -37.74
C GLU A 683 -1.62 23.60 -37.30
N ASN A 684 -2.47 22.81 -37.97
CA ASN A 684 -3.86 22.60 -37.59
C ASN A 684 -3.95 21.33 -36.72
N ARG A 685 -4.37 21.47 -35.46
CA ARG A 685 -4.57 20.33 -34.54
C ARG A 685 -6.05 19.96 -34.42
N LEU A 686 -6.95 20.94 -34.56
CA LEU A 686 -8.39 20.76 -34.43
C LEU A 686 -8.96 19.74 -35.42
N SER A 687 -8.53 19.80 -36.68
CA SER A 687 -9.02 18.90 -37.74
C SER A 687 -8.76 17.42 -37.42
N TYR A 688 -7.55 17.11 -36.95
CA TYR A 688 -7.16 15.76 -36.54
C TYR A 688 -7.89 15.31 -35.26
N ASN A 689 -7.92 16.17 -34.22
CA ASN A 689 -8.52 15.83 -32.93
C ASN A 689 -10.04 15.58 -33.01
N LEU A 690 -10.76 16.32 -33.88
CA LEU A 690 -12.20 16.11 -34.09
C LEU A 690 -12.50 15.04 -35.15
N PHE A 691 -11.64 14.88 -36.14
CA PHE A 691 -11.83 13.96 -37.26
C PHE A 691 -10.53 13.20 -37.58
N PRO A 692 -10.18 12.14 -36.83
CA PRO A 692 -8.95 11.37 -37.06
C PRO A 692 -8.85 10.76 -38.48
N ASN A 693 -10.00 10.50 -39.12
CA ASN A 693 -10.10 10.04 -40.50
C ASN A 693 -9.82 11.13 -41.56
N SER A 694 -9.48 12.36 -41.16
CA SER A 694 -9.14 13.46 -42.08
C SER A 694 -7.69 13.44 -42.59
N ILE A 695 -6.88 12.49 -42.11
CA ILE A 695 -5.52 12.26 -42.60
C ILE A 695 -5.56 11.50 -43.93
N ALA A 696 -5.02 12.13 -44.98
CA ALA A 696 -4.95 11.60 -46.33
C ALA A 696 -3.51 11.26 -46.73
N ARG A 697 -3.35 10.45 -47.79
CA ARG A 697 -2.03 10.25 -48.42
C ARG A 697 -1.52 11.58 -48.98
N GLY A 698 -0.21 11.79 -48.88
CA GLY A 698 0.44 13.05 -49.20
C GLY A 698 0.54 14.02 -48.02
N ASP A 699 -0.30 13.91 -46.99
CA ASP A 699 -0.36 14.91 -45.90
C ASP A 699 0.97 15.10 -45.17
N LEU A 700 1.29 16.37 -44.89
CA LEU A 700 2.39 16.75 -44.00
C LEU A 700 1.89 16.77 -42.56
N VAL A 701 2.44 15.90 -41.72
CA VAL A 701 2.06 15.73 -40.32
C VAL A 701 3.22 15.97 -39.37
N THR A 702 2.93 16.61 -38.23
CA THR A 702 3.81 16.62 -37.06
C THR A 702 3.44 15.44 -36.17
N LEU A 703 4.42 14.77 -35.59
CA LEU A 703 4.20 13.67 -34.65
C LEU A 703 5.28 13.61 -33.57
N ARG A 704 4.95 13.03 -32.42
CA ARG A 704 5.96 12.60 -31.44
C ARG A 704 6.78 11.45 -32.04
N SER A 705 8.10 11.55 -31.97
CA SER A 705 8.99 10.53 -32.53
C SER A 705 8.84 9.21 -31.76
N PRO A 706 8.55 8.07 -32.44
CA PRO A 706 8.51 6.76 -31.77
C PRO A 706 9.82 6.37 -31.08
N LEU A 707 10.95 6.94 -31.53
CA LEU A 707 12.29 6.72 -30.99
C LEU A 707 12.71 7.73 -29.90
N ASP A 708 11.94 8.82 -29.71
CA ASP A 708 12.28 9.89 -28.76
C ASP A 708 11.01 10.71 -28.40
N PRO A 709 10.39 10.47 -27.23
CA PRO A 709 9.12 11.10 -26.87
C PRO A 709 9.22 12.60 -26.61
N TYR A 710 10.44 13.15 -26.47
CA TYR A 710 10.69 14.57 -26.25
C TYR A 710 10.81 15.36 -27.57
N ARG A 711 10.95 14.66 -28.71
CA ARG A 711 11.11 15.26 -30.05
C ARG A 711 9.83 15.17 -30.88
N ILE A 712 9.49 16.28 -31.53
CA ILE A 712 8.43 16.35 -32.55
C ILE A 712 9.09 16.31 -33.93
N VAL A 713 8.74 15.35 -34.77
CA VAL A 713 9.23 15.28 -36.16
C VAL A 713 8.13 15.66 -37.13
N CYS A 714 8.50 16.24 -38.27
CA CYS A 714 7.62 16.43 -39.42
C CYS A 714 7.89 15.32 -40.44
N LYS A 715 6.84 14.71 -40.98
CA LYS A 715 6.89 13.65 -42.00
C LYS A 715 5.71 13.77 -42.96
N ARG A 716 5.81 13.07 -44.09
CA ARG A 716 4.75 12.89 -45.09
C ARG A 716 4.07 11.54 -44.90
N VAL A 717 2.74 11.51 -44.96
CA VAL A 717 1.94 10.27 -44.98
C VAL A 717 1.98 9.67 -46.38
N LEU A 718 2.49 8.45 -46.51
CA LEU A 718 2.50 7.70 -47.78
C LEU A 718 1.38 6.65 -47.84
N GLY A 719 1.10 5.98 -46.71
CA GLY A 719 0.09 4.93 -46.61
C GLY A 719 -0.83 5.10 -45.41
N LEU A 720 -2.10 4.74 -45.60
CA LEU A 720 -3.14 4.67 -44.59
C LEU A 720 -3.45 3.20 -44.25
N ALA A 721 -4.16 2.98 -43.14
CA ALA A 721 -4.64 1.66 -42.73
C ALA A 721 -5.29 0.86 -43.89
N GLY A 722 -4.76 -0.34 -44.15
CA GLY A 722 -5.16 -1.24 -45.23
C GLY A 722 -4.29 -1.17 -46.49
N ASP A 723 -3.44 -0.16 -46.64
CA ASP A 723 -2.57 -0.02 -47.82
C ASP A 723 -1.44 -1.03 -47.84
N VAL A 724 -1.10 -1.52 -49.03
CA VAL A 724 0.13 -2.27 -49.30
C VAL A 724 1.22 -1.29 -49.74
N ILE A 725 2.27 -1.15 -48.95
CA ILE A 725 3.37 -0.19 -49.19
C ILE A 725 4.70 -0.95 -49.33
N CYS A 726 5.51 -0.60 -50.34
CA CYS A 726 6.89 -1.07 -50.44
C CYS A 726 7.71 -0.52 -49.26
N VAL A 727 8.37 -1.42 -48.51
CA VAL A 727 9.05 -1.08 -47.24
C VAL A 727 10.22 -0.14 -47.47
N ASP A 728 11.00 -0.30 -48.54
CA ASP A 728 11.98 0.71 -48.96
C ASP A 728 12.13 0.71 -50.49
N PRO A 729 11.54 1.66 -51.22
CA PRO A 729 11.67 1.74 -52.67
C PRO A 729 13.12 2.04 -53.11
N THR A 730 13.98 2.52 -52.21
CA THR A 730 15.41 2.77 -52.51
C THR A 730 16.29 1.52 -52.38
N GLY A 731 15.76 0.41 -51.84
CA GLY A 731 16.50 -0.84 -51.66
C GLY A 731 17.67 -0.78 -50.67
N ARG A 732 17.74 0.26 -49.82
CA ARG A 732 18.92 0.59 -49.00
C ARG A 732 18.83 0.10 -47.56
N LEU A 733 17.63 0.08 -46.99
CA LEU A 733 17.34 -0.37 -45.63
C LEU A 733 16.57 -1.70 -45.60
N ALA A 734 15.80 -1.97 -46.66
CA ALA A 734 15.09 -3.23 -46.90
C ALA A 734 15.11 -3.53 -48.41
N PRO A 735 14.94 -4.79 -48.85
CA PRO A 735 14.77 -5.11 -50.27
C PRO A 735 13.56 -4.39 -50.87
N SER A 736 13.68 -3.84 -52.08
CA SER A 736 12.57 -3.15 -52.76
C SER A 736 11.40 -4.08 -53.15
N THR A 737 11.58 -5.39 -53.02
CA THR A 737 10.52 -6.41 -53.14
C THR A 737 9.70 -6.57 -51.86
N GLU A 738 10.16 -6.09 -50.71
CA GLU A 738 9.46 -6.22 -49.44
C GLU A 738 8.28 -5.24 -49.36
N HIS A 739 7.10 -5.77 -49.01
CA HIS A 739 5.86 -5.01 -48.91
C HIS A 739 5.18 -5.27 -47.57
N VAL A 740 4.60 -4.23 -46.99
CA VAL A 740 3.88 -4.28 -45.71
C VAL A 740 2.45 -3.78 -45.87
N ILE A 741 1.51 -4.44 -45.21
CA ILE A 741 0.14 -3.96 -45.08
C ILE A 741 0.08 -3.03 -43.85
N VAL A 742 -0.28 -1.77 -44.04
CA VAL A 742 -0.40 -0.79 -42.96
C VAL A 742 -1.54 -1.21 -42.02
N PRO A 743 -1.28 -1.46 -40.72
CA PRO A 743 -2.32 -1.93 -39.79
C PRO A 743 -3.44 -0.91 -39.56
N LYS A 744 -4.60 -1.38 -39.08
CA LYS A 744 -5.71 -0.51 -38.66
C LYS A 744 -5.22 0.48 -37.58
N GLY A 745 -5.61 1.75 -37.71
CA GLY A 745 -5.18 2.83 -36.80
C GLY A 745 -3.73 3.29 -36.95
N HIS A 746 -3.01 2.84 -38.00
CA HIS A 746 -1.63 3.23 -38.29
C HIS A 746 -1.52 3.92 -39.64
N VAL A 747 -0.41 4.63 -39.84
CA VAL A 747 0.03 5.24 -41.10
C VAL A 747 1.47 4.84 -41.42
N TRP A 748 1.79 4.75 -42.71
CA TRP A 748 3.18 4.69 -43.17
C TRP A 748 3.66 6.10 -43.48
N ILE A 749 4.76 6.53 -42.86
CA ILE A 749 5.29 7.89 -43.02
C ILE A 749 6.73 7.87 -43.54
N SER A 750 7.07 8.84 -44.38
CA SER A 750 8.44 9.05 -44.88
C SER A 750 8.88 10.51 -44.71
N GLY A 751 10.18 10.76 -44.78
CA GLY A 751 10.71 12.08 -45.07
C GLY A 751 10.98 12.22 -46.57
N ASP A 752 10.81 13.42 -47.10
CA ASP A 752 11.06 13.71 -48.52
C ASP A 752 12.54 13.56 -48.89
N ASN A 753 13.45 13.83 -47.95
CA ASN A 753 14.86 13.46 -48.08
C ASN A 753 15.08 12.08 -47.49
N ALA A 754 14.79 11.04 -48.28
CA ALA A 754 14.87 9.64 -47.88
C ALA A 754 16.26 9.23 -47.35
N ALA A 755 17.35 9.84 -47.86
CA ALA A 755 18.72 9.54 -47.42
C ALA A 755 19.05 10.08 -46.02
N MET A 756 18.39 11.17 -45.59
CA MET A 756 18.61 11.85 -44.30
C MET A 756 17.40 11.77 -43.36
N SER A 757 16.49 10.84 -43.62
CA SER A 757 15.25 10.66 -42.87
C SER A 757 15.26 9.41 -41.99
N ARG A 758 14.85 9.58 -40.73
CA ARG A 758 14.45 8.51 -39.80
C ARG A 758 12.91 8.45 -39.80
N ASP A 759 12.34 7.40 -40.36
CA ASP A 759 10.91 7.27 -40.67
C ASP A 759 10.44 5.80 -40.63
N SER A 760 9.23 5.49 -41.14
CA SER A 760 8.63 4.15 -41.06
C SER A 760 9.48 3.03 -41.66
N ARG A 761 10.42 3.33 -42.56
CA ARG A 761 11.36 2.35 -43.12
C ARG A 761 12.29 1.74 -42.06
N MET A 762 12.45 2.40 -40.91
CA MET A 762 13.29 1.92 -39.80
C MET A 762 12.50 1.34 -38.62
N TYR A 763 11.31 1.86 -38.33
CA TYR A 763 10.52 1.50 -37.14
C TYR A 763 9.09 1.02 -37.45
N GLY A 764 8.78 0.81 -38.72
CA GLY A 764 7.49 0.28 -39.17
C GLY A 764 6.35 1.32 -39.19
N PRO A 765 5.10 0.84 -39.33
CA PRO A 765 3.91 1.68 -39.35
C PRO A 765 3.74 2.42 -38.02
N VAL A 766 3.35 3.69 -38.08
CA VAL A 766 3.22 4.56 -36.89
C VAL A 766 1.76 4.68 -36.49
N SER A 767 1.46 4.53 -35.20
CA SER A 767 0.11 4.78 -34.68
C SER A 767 -0.32 6.22 -34.97
N VAL A 768 -1.52 6.38 -35.53
CA VAL A 768 -2.12 7.69 -35.80
C VAL A 768 -2.17 8.55 -34.52
N GLY A 769 -2.32 7.93 -33.35
CA GLY A 769 -2.31 8.61 -32.04
C GLY A 769 -1.03 9.37 -31.68
N LEU A 770 0.09 9.15 -32.39
CA LEU A 770 1.33 9.93 -32.20
C LEU A 770 1.33 11.24 -33.01
N ILE A 771 0.42 11.42 -33.97
CA ILE A 771 0.26 12.65 -34.75
C ILE A 771 -0.21 13.78 -33.82
N THR A 772 0.52 14.90 -33.86
CA THR A 772 0.22 16.12 -33.08
C THR A 772 -0.49 17.19 -33.90
N GLY A 773 -0.50 17.09 -35.24
CA GLY A 773 -1.20 18.03 -36.11
C GLY A 773 -0.86 17.87 -37.59
N LYS A 774 -1.66 18.50 -38.45
CA LYS A 774 -1.48 18.57 -39.92
C LYS A 774 -0.97 19.95 -40.32
N LEU A 775 0.10 20.02 -41.11
CA LEU A 775 0.61 21.28 -41.64
C LEU A 775 -0.29 21.77 -42.77
N SER A 776 -0.77 23.01 -42.65
CA SER A 776 -1.69 23.62 -43.64
C SER A 776 -0.98 24.60 -44.58
N ALA A 777 0.00 25.36 -44.08
CA ALA A 777 0.74 26.34 -44.89
C ALA A 777 2.13 26.65 -44.35
N ARG A 778 3.05 27.08 -45.23
CA ARG A 778 4.27 27.83 -44.90
C ARG A 778 3.97 29.33 -45.01
N VAL A 779 4.26 30.08 -43.96
CA VAL A 779 3.95 31.52 -43.83
C VAL A 779 5.19 32.42 -43.70
N TRP A 780 6.36 31.84 -43.42
CA TRP A 780 7.65 32.56 -43.41
C TRP A 780 8.75 31.72 -44.06
N PRO A 781 9.67 32.31 -44.87
CA PRO A 781 9.68 33.71 -45.30
C PRO A 781 8.52 34.02 -46.26
N PRO A 782 8.02 35.28 -46.33
CA PRO A 782 6.82 35.60 -47.12
C PRO A 782 7.00 35.34 -48.62
N SER A 783 8.23 35.48 -49.13
CA SER A 783 8.62 35.13 -50.51
C SER A 783 8.50 33.65 -50.85
N LYS A 784 8.30 32.78 -49.85
CA LYS A 784 8.02 31.35 -50.00
C LYS A 784 6.64 30.96 -49.42
N PHE A 785 5.69 31.88 -49.32
CA PHE A 785 4.33 31.55 -48.86
C PHE A 785 3.75 30.40 -49.71
N THR A 786 3.21 29.37 -49.07
CA THR A 786 2.68 28.18 -49.75
C THR A 786 1.60 27.53 -48.90
N ILE A 787 0.42 27.27 -49.47
CA ILE A 787 -0.62 26.46 -48.81
C ILE A 787 -0.53 25.04 -49.38
N PHE A 788 -0.50 24.04 -48.50
CA PHE A 788 -0.31 22.64 -48.89
C PHE A 788 -1.66 22.00 -49.25
N HIS A 789 -2.02 22.06 -50.53
CA HIS A 789 -3.33 21.59 -51.03
C HIS A 789 -3.32 20.18 -51.65
N ASP A 790 -2.23 19.77 -52.31
CA ASP A 790 -2.04 18.41 -52.82
C ASP A 790 -0.56 18.02 -52.70
N PRO A 791 -0.13 17.38 -51.59
CA PRO A 791 1.28 17.41 -51.22
C PRO A 791 2.07 16.18 -51.72
N THR A 792 1.51 15.35 -52.61
CA THR A 792 2.24 14.20 -53.22
C THR A 792 3.29 14.61 -54.26
N THR A 793 3.22 15.85 -54.77
CA THR A 793 4.09 16.40 -55.82
C THR A 793 5.56 16.61 -55.44
N TYR A 794 5.96 16.27 -54.21
CA TYR A 794 7.30 16.46 -53.66
C TYR A 794 7.93 15.15 -53.15
N ILE A 795 7.51 14.01 -53.71
CA ILE A 795 8.12 12.70 -53.48
C ILE A 795 9.05 12.44 -54.68
N ASP A 796 10.34 12.30 -54.39
CA ASP A 796 11.43 11.93 -55.32
C ASP A 796 11.88 10.49 -55.00
#